data_AF-A0A5J4XZP8-F1
#
_entry.id   AF-A0A5J4XZP8-F1
#
_cell.length_a   1.000
_cell.length_b   1.000
_cell.length_c   1.000
_cell.angle_alpha   90.00
_cell.angle_beta   90.00
_cell.angle_gamma   90.00
#
_symmetry.space_group_name_H-M   'P 1'
#
loop_
_entity.id
_entity.type
_entity.pdbx_description
1 polymer ?
#
loop_
_entity_poly.entity_id
_entity_poly.type
_entity_poly.pdbx_seq_one_letter_code
_entity_poly.pdbx_strand_id
1 'polypeptide(L)'
;MEISLHRFDVLQTGATAQDSLKVLPQGQNRQQKLAVGDSAGVVQCVSVKKGEIVAAFKTLPTGQPVSHVTLGRGQAIQRDKIFVAQGQTVQGFTKKGKQFYNFDTNLAERISTLHVSDNSIWLTGEYTFTQLTNHVEAQFYIAPDRINDSDLVTLAPVSPGYTEPCVVLGCQDYTIRVLERSTLLHQINVEGAVTVVKHIADSHDTSGLSTGRQEVLYGTHNGVLGQLFLDHQCVKQGWLLKPSQHKGAIKAIYSAIDFSKDGINEVVIGRDTGSLEVYGFDQQHQPVLIFQASLEESISSIDGGFFTSPNVQDVLVQTYSGKVVAFSEEEVGSYQPSSAPSSPLKRLTTQFSKAMQNSPGVQEVQESSVNKVEMAEAEVAELQRKVECERQAFAQISANLIASTSHFDLKDSLVLDVDDVCHVLTVEAGGPIFSVAVQSGVLLDLEECPVAILSKSPADPTNASLTLATYRCQESTNRVAIRMHVVEGQYGTVQAFVVPQTFPRVCKAAVHVIKPLCMHHRLNTWEGTVPMNELQITGNFDMADVHSWLASSLPDVPPRAPVGDSGVLFFQGAVYNSTLVCCYKRGELLLRSDNLSSLAILREFITKEATMQKKRIQLSFKLDPESISHSMRNLWPRMKRHMEHSRENLLLEALQEIKMQEGDCSFLAADLKNLLETAGRGKDEQAKENVKLEYLIGLVKDMFLDWQRFSGATTSKSRLGQLTELLHDNASSCQQVVEFVLNTK
;
A
#
# COMPACT_ATOMS: atom_id res chain seq x y z
N MET A 1 8.14 24.36 -8.75
CA MET A 1 7.04 25.33 -8.59
C MET A 1 6.05 24.68 -7.64
N GLU A 2 5.53 25.40 -6.66
CA GLU A 2 4.42 24.88 -5.82
C GLU A 2 3.10 25.36 -6.43
N ILE A 3 2.13 24.45 -6.58
CA ILE A 3 0.78 24.78 -7.02
C ILE A 3 -0.20 24.69 -5.84
N SER A 4 -1.26 25.49 -5.88
CA SER A 4 -2.33 25.45 -4.88
C SER A 4 -3.59 24.89 -5.52
N LEU A 5 -4.09 23.78 -4.99
CA LEU A 5 -5.35 23.17 -5.44
C LEU A 5 -6.39 23.23 -4.32
N HIS A 6 -7.58 23.68 -4.68
CA HIS A 6 -8.73 23.80 -3.79
C HIS A 6 -9.54 22.50 -3.79
N ARG A 7 -9.86 22.04 -2.57
CA ARG A 7 -10.67 20.84 -2.35
C ARG A 7 -12.15 21.13 -2.49
N PHE A 8 -12.84 20.31 -3.28
CA PHE A 8 -14.29 20.30 -3.43
C PHE A 8 -14.84 18.89 -3.21
N ASP A 9 -15.63 18.70 -2.16
CA ASP A 9 -16.26 17.41 -1.86
C ASP A 9 -17.46 17.20 -2.80
N VAL A 10 -17.40 16.13 -3.62
CA VAL A 10 -18.38 15.86 -4.68
C VAL A 10 -19.54 15.01 -4.16
N LEU A 11 -19.25 13.79 -3.69
CA LEU A 11 -20.28 12.88 -3.18
C LEU A 11 -19.68 11.79 -2.29
N GLN A 12 -20.51 11.17 -1.45
CA GLN A 12 -20.17 9.98 -0.68
C GLN A 12 -20.89 8.75 -1.25
N THR A 13 -20.13 7.71 -1.58
CA THR A 13 -20.62 6.38 -1.98
C THR A 13 -20.45 5.36 -0.85
N GLY A 14 -20.76 4.07 -1.08
CA GLY A 14 -20.30 2.98 -0.24
C GLY A 14 -18.80 2.69 -0.42
N ALA A 15 -18.30 1.65 0.24
CA ALA A 15 -16.88 1.28 0.12
C ALA A 15 -16.51 0.94 -1.33
N THR A 16 -15.25 1.15 -1.74
CA THR A 16 -14.87 1.13 -3.15
C THR A 16 -13.70 0.19 -3.44
N ALA A 17 -13.70 -0.38 -4.65
CA ALA A 17 -12.58 -1.14 -5.18
C ALA A 17 -11.56 -0.21 -5.87
N GLN A 18 -10.40 -0.74 -6.25
CA GLN A 18 -9.44 0.00 -7.04
C GLN A 18 -10.00 0.29 -8.45
N ASP A 19 -9.72 1.49 -8.97
CA ASP A 19 -10.15 1.96 -10.30
C ASP A 19 -11.66 1.85 -10.57
N SER A 20 -12.48 2.27 -9.60
CA SER A 20 -13.94 2.31 -9.66
C SER A 20 -14.54 3.70 -9.97
N LEU A 21 -13.73 4.65 -10.43
CA LEU A 21 -14.13 6.01 -10.81
C LEU A 21 -13.62 6.32 -12.23
N LYS A 22 -14.50 6.87 -13.08
CA LYS A 22 -14.14 7.36 -14.42
C LYS A 22 -14.84 8.67 -14.80
N VAL A 23 -14.09 9.58 -15.41
CA VAL A 23 -14.58 10.81 -16.02
C VAL A 23 -14.95 10.52 -17.48
N LEU A 24 -16.21 10.74 -17.84
CA LEU A 24 -16.68 10.54 -19.20
C LEU A 24 -16.02 11.58 -20.14
N PRO A 25 -15.72 11.21 -21.40
CA PRO A 25 -15.09 12.11 -22.35
C PRO A 25 -15.95 13.35 -22.62
N GLN A 26 -15.30 14.44 -23.02
CA GLN A 26 -15.98 15.67 -23.41
C GLN A 26 -16.96 15.40 -24.56
N GLY A 27 -18.18 15.90 -24.40
CA GLY A 27 -19.22 15.85 -25.43
C GLY A 27 -19.33 17.19 -26.16
N GLN A 28 -20.56 17.54 -26.55
CA GLN A 28 -20.85 18.92 -27.01
C GLN A 28 -20.64 19.96 -25.92
N ASN A 29 -20.87 19.57 -24.66
CA ASN A 29 -20.52 20.38 -23.50
C ASN A 29 -19.11 20.00 -23.05
N ARG A 30 -18.29 21.02 -22.80
CA ARG A 30 -16.93 20.87 -22.26
C ARG A 30 -16.94 20.31 -20.84
N GLN A 31 -17.98 20.63 -20.05
CA GLN A 31 -18.17 20.06 -18.72
C GLN A 31 -18.54 18.57 -18.78
N GLN A 32 -17.73 17.75 -18.12
CA GLN A 32 -17.78 16.30 -18.14
C GLN A 32 -18.69 15.74 -17.04
N LYS A 33 -18.93 14.43 -17.10
CA LYS A 33 -19.67 13.69 -16.09
C LYS A 33 -18.76 12.69 -15.42
N LEU A 34 -19.10 12.34 -14.19
CA LEU A 34 -18.39 11.34 -13.41
C LEU A 34 -19.22 10.07 -13.31
N ALA A 35 -18.62 8.90 -13.48
CA ALA A 35 -19.20 7.61 -13.17
C ALA A 35 -18.42 6.96 -12.02
N VAL A 36 -19.14 6.39 -11.06
CA VAL A 36 -18.57 5.71 -9.89
C VAL A 36 -19.31 4.40 -9.62
N GLY A 37 -18.59 3.40 -9.13
CA GLY A 37 -19.12 2.14 -8.62
C GLY A 37 -18.74 1.91 -7.15
N ASP A 38 -19.56 1.16 -6.42
CA ASP A 38 -19.30 0.79 -5.02
C ASP A 38 -19.46 -0.71 -4.71
N SER A 39 -19.13 -1.09 -3.48
CA SER A 39 -19.16 -2.47 -3.00
C SER A 39 -20.58 -3.01 -2.77
N ALA A 40 -21.59 -2.13 -2.68
CA ALA A 40 -22.99 -2.54 -2.67
C ALA A 40 -23.51 -2.90 -4.08
N GLY A 41 -22.69 -2.70 -5.11
CA GLY A 41 -23.04 -2.96 -6.50
C GLY A 41 -23.80 -1.80 -7.15
N VAL A 42 -23.78 -0.62 -6.54
CA VAL A 42 -24.41 0.58 -7.09
C VAL A 42 -23.47 1.24 -8.08
N VAL A 43 -24.02 1.58 -9.25
CA VAL A 43 -23.36 2.41 -10.26
C VAL A 43 -24.10 3.74 -10.33
N GLN A 44 -23.37 4.82 -10.17
CA GLN A 44 -23.91 6.17 -10.19
C GLN A 44 -23.16 7.02 -11.20
N CYS A 45 -23.88 7.87 -11.92
CA CYS A 45 -23.29 8.90 -12.75
C CYS A 45 -23.80 10.27 -12.30
N VAL A 46 -22.89 11.21 -12.08
CA VAL A 46 -23.21 12.58 -11.63
C VAL A 46 -22.62 13.63 -12.55
N SER A 47 -23.15 14.84 -12.46
CA SER A 47 -22.69 16.03 -13.16
C SER A 47 -22.90 17.25 -12.29
N VAL A 48 -22.07 18.28 -12.45
CA VAL A 48 -22.31 19.57 -11.81
C VAL A 48 -23.28 20.38 -12.66
N LYS A 49 -24.31 20.97 -12.05
CA LYS A 49 -25.22 21.93 -12.68
C LYS A 49 -25.44 23.09 -11.73
N LYS A 50 -25.10 24.31 -12.17
CA LYS A 50 -25.20 25.53 -11.35
C LYS A 50 -24.50 25.40 -9.98
N GLY A 51 -23.35 24.73 -9.94
CA GLY A 51 -22.59 24.50 -8.70
C GLY A 51 -23.10 23.36 -7.82
N GLU A 52 -24.23 22.72 -8.16
CA GLU A 52 -24.78 21.59 -7.41
C GLU A 52 -24.51 20.25 -8.11
N ILE A 53 -24.31 19.20 -7.31
CA ILE A 53 -24.15 17.84 -7.81
C ILE A 53 -25.51 17.24 -8.13
N VAL A 54 -25.70 16.86 -9.39
CA VAL A 54 -26.95 16.27 -9.87
C VAL A 54 -26.66 14.87 -10.42
N ALA A 55 -27.38 13.87 -9.89
CA ALA A 55 -27.35 12.51 -10.41
C ALA A 55 -27.96 12.46 -11.82
N ALA A 56 -27.18 12.00 -12.79
CA ALA A 56 -27.68 11.61 -14.10
C ALA A 56 -28.43 10.28 -14.04
N PHE A 57 -27.92 9.32 -13.26
CA PHE A 57 -28.62 8.11 -12.85
C PHE A 57 -27.93 7.49 -11.62
N LYS A 58 -28.66 6.62 -10.92
CA LYS A 58 -28.14 5.74 -9.86
C LYS A 58 -28.87 4.41 -9.95
N THR A 59 -28.15 3.30 -10.00
CA THR A 59 -28.76 1.96 -10.03
C THR A 59 -29.20 1.53 -8.64
N LEU A 60 -30.01 0.48 -8.58
CA LEU A 60 -30.30 -0.22 -7.32
C LEU A 60 -29.08 -1.05 -6.89
N PRO A 61 -28.87 -1.25 -5.58
CA PRO A 61 -27.83 -2.17 -5.09
C PRO A 61 -28.07 -3.58 -5.60
N THR A 62 -27.02 -4.23 -6.12
CA THR A 62 -27.08 -5.62 -6.57
C THR A 62 -26.60 -6.60 -5.49
N GLY A 63 -25.93 -6.10 -4.44
CA GLY A 63 -25.27 -6.92 -3.42
C GLY A 63 -23.97 -7.58 -3.90
N GLN A 64 -23.55 -7.31 -5.13
CA GLN A 64 -22.28 -7.77 -5.70
C GLN A 64 -21.36 -6.56 -5.91
N PRO A 65 -20.17 -6.52 -5.29
CA PRO A 65 -19.28 -5.38 -5.40
C PRO A 65 -18.87 -5.07 -6.84
N VAL A 66 -18.89 -3.79 -7.23
CA VAL A 66 -18.22 -3.33 -8.45
C VAL A 66 -16.72 -3.44 -8.25
N SER A 67 -16.03 -4.31 -9.00
CA SER A 67 -14.57 -4.43 -8.93
C SER A 67 -13.83 -3.39 -9.74
N HIS A 68 -14.41 -2.93 -10.85
CA HIS A 68 -13.74 -2.05 -11.81
C HIS A 68 -14.75 -1.27 -12.63
N VAL A 69 -14.43 -0.02 -12.95
CA VAL A 69 -15.22 0.82 -13.86
C VAL A 69 -14.32 1.26 -15.00
N THR A 70 -14.75 1.06 -16.24
CA THR A 70 -14.01 1.49 -17.42
C THR A 70 -14.93 2.13 -18.45
N LEU A 71 -14.36 2.87 -19.39
CA LEU A 71 -15.06 3.41 -20.54
C LEU A 71 -14.71 2.60 -21.79
N GLY A 72 -15.64 2.51 -22.74
CA GLY A 72 -15.36 1.85 -24.02
C GLY A 72 -14.22 2.54 -24.77
N ARG A 73 -13.32 1.78 -25.37
CA ARG A 73 -12.25 2.25 -26.27
C ARG A 73 -12.63 1.96 -27.74
N GLY A 74 -11.86 2.50 -28.68
CA GLY A 74 -12.09 2.27 -30.11
C GLY A 74 -13.11 3.22 -30.74
N GLN A 75 -14.17 2.66 -31.33
CA GLN A 75 -15.22 3.40 -32.05
C GLN A 75 -15.85 4.54 -31.22
N ALA A 76 -16.08 5.69 -31.86
CA ALA A 76 -16.59 6.89 -31.19
C ALA A 76 -17.91 6.66 -30.43
N ILE A 77 -18.76 5.75 -30.90
CA ILE A 77 -20.06 5.45 -30.25
C ILE A 77 -19.93 4.71 -28.91
N GLN A 78 -18.79 4.05 -28.67
CA GLN A 78 -18.52 3.31 -27.43
C GLN A 78 -17.80 4.15 -26.37
N ARG A 79 -17.13 5.25 -26.76
CA ARG A 79 -16.30 6.06 -25.85
C ARG A 79 -17.05 6.69 -24.68
N ASP A 80 -18.36 6.89 -24.81
CA ASP A 80 -19.22 7.43 -23.75
C ASP A 80 -20.04 6.36 -23.00
N LYS A 81 -19.73 5.08 -23.22
CA LYS A 81 -20.37 3.94 -22.56
C LYS A 81 -19.54 3.54 -21.34
N ILE A 82 -20.24 3.35 -20.23
CA ILE A 82 -19.68 2.94 -18.95
C ILE A 82 -19.80 1.42 -18.90
N PHE A 83 -18.68 0.73 -18.68
CA PHE A 83 -18.66 -0.71 -18.45
C PHE A 83 -18.19 -0.98 -17.02
N VAL A 84 -18.82 -1.94 -16.36
CA VAL A 84 -18.50 -2.31 -14.98
C VAL A 84 -18.35 -3.82 -14.86
N ALA A 85 -17.42 -4.23 -14.01
CA ALA A 85 -17.26 -5.63 -13.61
C ALA A 85 -17.93 -5.86 -12.24
N GLN A 86 -18.79 -6.88 -12.15
CA GLN A 86 -19.42 -7.33 -10.91
C GLN A 86 -19.35 -8.86 -10.84
N GLY A 87 -18.53 -9.39 -9.91
CA GLY A 87 -18.25 -10.82 -9.86
C GLY A 87 -17.60 -11.32 -11.16
N GLN A 88 -18.31 -12.19 -11.89
CA GLN A 88 -17.90 -12.73 -13.19
C GLN A 88 -18.69 -12.10 -14.36
N THR A 89 -19.47 -11.05 -14.09
CA THR A 89 -20.35 -10.42 -15.08
C THR A 89 -19.81 -9.06 -15.51
N VAL A 90 -19.99 -8.74 -16.79
CA VAL A 90 -19.70 -7.43 -17.38
C VAL A 90 -21.02 -6.77 -17.76
N GLN A 91 -21.28 -5.59 -17.21
CA GLN A 91 -22.46 -4.80 -17.52
C GLN A 91 -22.08 -3.50 -18.21
N GLY A 92 -22.92 -3.02 -19.12
CA GLY A 92 -22.70 -1.77 -19.83
C GLY A 92 -23.89 -0.82 -19.72
N PHE A 93 -23.61 0.42 -19.36
CA PHE A 93 -24.56 1.50 -19.15
C PHE A 93 -24.27 2.68 -20.06
N THR A 94 -25.33 3.29 -20.57
CA THR A 94 -25.21 4.60 -21.23
C THR A 94 -25.01 5.70 -20.18
N LYS A 95 -24.49 6.87 -20.57
CA LYS A 95 -24.42 8.08 -19.73
C LYS A 95 -25.74 8.62 -19.17
N LYS A 96 -26.87 7.96 -19.50
CA LYS A 96 -28.23 8.23 -19.00
C LYS A 96 -28.78 7.10 -18.13
N GLY A 97 -28.00 6.04 -17.88
CA GLY A 97 -28.37 4.94 -16.99
C GLY A 97 -29.10 3.77 -17.66
N LYS A 98 -29.41 3.83 -18.96
CA LYS A 98 -29.94 2.65 -19.66
C LYS A 98 -28.85 1.58 -19.75
N GLN A 99 -29.11 0.43 -19.14
CA GLN A 99 -28.30 -0.78 -19.34
C GLN A 99 -28.55 -1.30 -20.77
N PHE A 100 -27.48 -1.47 -21.54
CA PHE A 100 -27.54 -1.95 -22.92
C PHE A 100 -26.73 -3.23 -23.13
N TYR A 101 -25.93 -3.61 -22.15
CA TYR A 101 -25.04 -4.75 -22.20
C TYR A 101 -25.05 -5.49 -20.85
N ASN A 102 -25.11 -6.81 -20.91
CA ASN A 102 -24.96 -7.69 -19.76
C ASN A 102 -24.42 -9.02 -20.27
N PHE A 103 -23.26 -9.43 -19.78
CA PHE A 103 -22.59 -10.62 -20.24
C PHE A 103 -21.99 -11.38 -19.07
N ASP A 104 -22.35 -12.65 -18.95
CA ASP A 104 -21.76 -13.58 -18.00
C ASP A 104 -20.57 -14.28 -18.67
N THR A 105 -19.38 -14.08 -18.11
CA THR A 105 -18.12 -14.49 -18.75
C THR A 105 -17.78 -15.96 -18.50
N ASN A 106 -18.47 -16.64 -17.58
CA ASN A 106 -18.15 -18.01 -17.11
C ASN A 106 -16.70 -18.17 -16.59
N LEU A 107 -16.02 -17.08 -16.22
CA LEU A 107 -14.68 -17.15 -15.65
C LEU A 107 -14.70 -17.83 -14.27
N ALA A 108 -13.68 -18.63 -13.96
CA ALA A 108 -13.58 -19.26 -12.64
C ALA A 108 -13.31 -18.23 -11.51
N GLU A 109 -12.63 -17.14 -11.85
CA GLU A 109 -12.20 -16.09 -10.93
C GLU A 109 -13.09 -14.85 -11.06
N ARG A 110 -13.22 -14.07 -9.98
CA ARG A 110 -13.81 -12.73 -10.04
C ARG A 110 -12.97 -11.84 -10.94
N ILE A 111 -13.62 -11.02 -11.76
CA ILE A 111 -12.95 -10.02 -12.60
C ILE A 111 -12.38 -8.92 -11.70
N SER A 112 -11.05 -8.74 -11.73
CA SER A 112 -10.31 -7.70 -11.02
C SER A 112 -10.17 -6.44 -11.87
N THR A 113 -9.78 -6.56 -13.14
CA THR A 113 -9.69 -5.45 -14.09
C THR A 113 -10.43 -5.76 -15.39
N LEU A 114 -10.95 -4.71 -16.02
CA LEU A 114 -11.80 -4.80 -17.21
C LEU A 114 -11.40 -3.70 -18.19
N HIS A 115 -11.12 -4.09 -19.44
CA HIS A 115 -10.96 -3.17 -20.56
C HIS A 115 -11.83 -3.63 -21.73
N VAL A 116 -12.51 -2.69 -22.39
CA VAL A 116 -13.40 -2.95 -23.51
C VAL A 116 -12.98 -2.09 -24.69
N SER A 117 -12.74 -2.71 -25.84
CA SER A 117 -12.48 -2.00 -27.10
C SER A 117 -13.19 -2.70 -28.24
N ASP A 118 -14.10 -1.98 -28.89
CA ASP A 118 -14.88 -2.48 -30.02
C ASP A 118 -15.64 -3.78 -29.69
N ASN A 119 -15.21 -4.91 -30.25
CA ASN A 119 -15.82 -6.24 -30.05
C ASN A 119 -15.00 -7.14 -29.12
N SER A 120 -13.92 -6.60 -28.55
CA SER A 120 -12.99 -7.32 -27.70
C SER A 120 -13.04 -6.83 -26.26
N ILE A 121 -12.90 -7.77 -25.32
CA ILE A 121 -12.93 -7.54 -23.89
C ILE A 121 -11.70 -8.21 -23.30
N TRP A 122 -10.93 -7.47 -22.52
CA TRP A 122 -9.77 -7.97 -21.77
C TRP A 122 -10.14 -7.99 -20.30
N LEU A 123 -10.00 -9.16 -19.71
CA LEU A 123 -10.39 -9.45 -18.34
C LEU A 123 -9.18 -10.03 -17.60
N THR A 124 -8.91 -9.52 -16.41
CA THR A 124 -8.01 -10.20 -15.47
C THR A 124 -8.81 -10.70 -14.28
N GLY A 125 -8.43 -11.88 -13.80
CA GLY A 125 -8.82 -12.39 -12.51
C GLY A 125 -7.70 -12.19 -11.48
N GLU A 126 -7.57 -13.15 -10.59
CA GLU A 126 -6.53 -13.19 -9.56
C GLU A 126 -5.21 -13.76 -10.12
N TYR A 127 -5.29 -14.79 -10.95
CA TYR A 127 -4.12 -15.42 -11.59
C TYR A 127 -4.26 -15.53 -13.11
N THR A 128 -5.43 -15.22 -13.65
CA THR A 128 -5.74 -15.45 -15.06
C THR A 128 -5.92 -14.14 -15.81
N PHE A 129 -5.45 -14.12 -17.06
CA PHE A 129 -5.81 -13.11 -18.05
C PHE A 129 -6.59 -13.82 -19.16
N THR A 130 -7.73 -13.23 -19.56
CA THR A 130 -8.59 -13.74 -20.63
C THR A 130 -8.96 -12.61 -21.58
N GLN A 131 -8.84 -12.87 -22.89
CA GLN A 131 -9.39 -12.02 -23.93
C GLN A 131 -10.58 -12.70 -24.57
N LEU A 132 -11.71 -11.98 -24.63
CA LEU A 132 -12.90 -12.41 -25.34
C LEU A 132 -13.09 -11.56 -26.59
N THR A 133 -13.33 -12.19 -27.75
CA THR A 133 -13.69 -11.49 -28.98
C THR A 133 -15.04 -12.00 -29.45
N ASN A 134 -16.02 -11.10 -29.63
CA ASN A 134 -17.41 -11.47 -29.89
C ASN A 134 -17.96 -12.48 -28.87
N HIS A 135 -17.63 -12.29 -27.58
CA HIS A 135 -18.06 -13.14 -26.46
C HIS A 135 -17.51 -14.57 -26.45
N VAL A 136 -16.54 -14.88 -27.32
CA VAL A 136 -15.84 -16.17 -27.34
C VAL A 136 -14.41 -15.96 -26.87
N GLU A 137 -13.90 -16.87 -26.05
CA GLU A 137 -12.51 -16.85 -25.60
C GLU A 137 -11.57 -16.94 -26.80
N ALA A 138 -10.75 -15.92 -26.95
CA ALA A 138 -9.75 -15.82 -28.01
C ALA A 138 -8.34 -16.08 -27.49
N GLN A 139 -8.03 -15.60 -26.27
CA GLN A 139 -6.71 -15.76 -25.64
C GLN A 139 -6.87 -16.01 -24.14
N PHE A 140 -5.95 -16.79 -23.58
CA PHE A 140 -5.91 -17.12 -22.16
C PHE A 140 -4.46 -17.24 -21.69
N TYR A 141 -4.16 -16.72 -20.50
CA TYR A 141 -2.85 -16.80 -19.87
C TYR A 141 -3.00 -17.00 -18.36
N ILE A 142 -2.12 -17.81 -17.78
CA ILE A 142 -2.02 -18.01 -16.33
C ILE A 142 -0.71 -17.38 -15.86
N ALA A 143 -0.81 -16.36 -15.02
CA ALA A 143 0.34 -15.76 -14.37
C ALA A 143 0.93 -16.70 -13.32
N PRO A 144 2.28 -16.72 -13.15
CA PRO A 144 2.93 -17.51 -12.10
C PRO A 144 2.53 -17.10 -10.67
N ASP A 145 2.10 -15.85 -10.50
CA ASP A 145 1.65 -15.28 -9.24
C ASP A 145 0.48 -14.31 -9.48
N ARG A 146 -0.06 -13.73 -8.41
CA ARG A 146 -1.24 -12.84 -8.42
C ARG A 146 -1.04 -11.67 -9.38
N ILE A 147 -2.07 -11.38 -10.18
CA ILE A 147 -2.18 -10.16 -10.98
C ILE A 147 -2.88 -9.12 -10.11
N ASN A 148 -2.18 -8.02 -9.83
CA ASN A 148 -2.70 -6.94 -8.99
C ASN A 148 -3.39 -5.85 -9.81
N ASP A 149 -2.91 -5.59 -11.02
CA ASP A 149 -3.49 -4.62 -11.94
C ASP A 149 -3.12 -4.92 -13.40
N SER A 150 -3.88 -4.37 -14.35
CA SER A 150 -3.54 -4.44 -15.77
C SER A 150 -4.00 -3.22 -16.58
N ASP A 151 -3.26 -2.91 -17.64
CA ASP A 151 -3.67 -1.92 -18.64
C ASP A 151 -3.34 -2.39 -20.06
N LEU A 152 -3.96 -1.77 -21.05
CA LEU A 152 -3.76 -2.04 -22.47
C LEU A 152 -2.82 -1.02 -23.09
N VAL A 153 -1.87 -1.51 -23.87
CA VAL A 153 -0.91 -0.70 -24.62
C VAL A 153 -0.90 -1.11 -26.09
N THR A 154 -1.02 -0.14 -27.00
CA THR A 154 -0.96 -0.41 -28.45
C THR A 154 0.44 -0.09 -28.95
N LEU A 155 1.24 -1.13 -29.19
CA LEU A 155 2.58 -0.98 -29.75
C LEU A 155 2.53 -0.57 -31.22
N ALA A 156 3.55 0.13 -31.69
CA ALA A 156 3.63 0.54 -33.09
C ALA A 156 3.75 -0.71 -33.99
N PRO A 157 2.94 -0.83 -35.07
CA PRO A 157 2.92 -2.01 -35.92
C PRO A 157 4.29 -2.32 -36.53
N VAL A 158 4.70 -3.59 -36.50
CA VAL A 158 5.84 -4.09 -37.27
C VAL A 158 5.50 -4.20 -38.78
N SER A 159 4.21 -4.30 -39.12
CA SER A 159 3.70 -4.40 -40.49
C SER A 159 2.38 -3.63 -40.67
N PRO A 160 2.07 -3.08 -41.86
CA PRO A 160 0.83 -2.34 -42.09
C PRO A 160 -0.41 -3.22 -41.85
N GLY A 161 -1.25 -2.82 -40.89
CA GLY A 161 -2.44 -3.57 -40.48
C GLY A 161 -3.01 -3.07 -39.14
N TYR A 162 -4.07 -3.72 -38.67
CA TYR A 162 -4.59 -3.50 -37.32
C TYR A 162 -3.62 -4.12 -36.30
N THR A 163 -3.11 -3.32 -35.36
CA THR A 163 -2.34 -3.82 -34.22
C THR A 163 -3.28 -4.04 -33.04
N GLU A 164 -3.39 -5.30 -32.64
CA GLU A 164 -4.08 -5.68 -31.42
C GLU A 164 -3.29 -5.18 -30.20
N PRO A 165 -3.94 -4.60 -29.17
CA PRO A 165 -3.21 -4.10 -28.02
C PRO A 165 -2.56 -5.24 -27.25
N CYS A 166 -1.36 -4.98 -26.74
CA CYS A 166 -0.72 -5.80 -25.73
C CYS A 166 -1.33 -5.51 -24.36
N VAL A 167 -1.24 -6.48 -23.46
CA VAL A 167 -1.67 -6.35 -22.06
C VAL A 167 -0.46 -6.25 -21.17
N VAL A 168 -0.43 -5.22 -20.33
CA VAL A 168 0.59 -5.07 -19.30
C VAL A 168 0.00 -5.54 -17.98
N LEU A 169 0.60 -6.55 -17.36
CA LEU A 169 0.20 -7.11 -16.08
C LEU A 169 1.19 -6.69 -14.99
N GLY A 170 0.70 -6.05 -13.93
CA GLY A 170 1.45 -5.83 -12.70
C GLY A 170 1.25 -7.00 -11.75
N CYS A 171 2.32 -7.71 -11.40
CA CYS A 171 2.23 -8.95 -10.64
C CYS A 171 2.80 -8.85 -9.21
N GLN A 172 2.30 -9.72 -8.34
CA GLN A 172 2.68 -9.83 -6.93
C GLN A 172 4.13 -10.34 -6.74
N ASP A 173 4.70 -11.02 -7.72
CA ASP A 173 6.06 -11.56 -7.70
C ASP A 173 7.15 -10.58 -8.17
N TYR A 174 6.85 -9.29 -8.11
CA TYR A 174 7.76 -8.17 -8.36
C TYR A 174 8.16 -8.09 -9.83
N THR A 175 7.23 -8.46 -10.70
CA THR A 175 7.42 -8.40 -12.14
C THR A 175 6.28 -7.67 -12.84
N ILE A 176 6.63 -7.03 -13.95
CA ILE A 176 5.68 -6.53 -14.94
C ILE A 176 5.78 -7.44 -16.16
N ARG A 177 4.65 -7.97 -16.63
CA ARG A 177 4.59 -8.86 -17.79
C ARG A 177 3.83 -8.19 -18.92
N VAL A 178 4.45 -8.08 -20.08
CA VAL A 178 3.79 -7.59 -21.30
C VAL A 178 3.41 -8.79 -22.14
N LEU A 179 2.12 -8.96 -22.40
CA LEU A 179 1.59 -10.04 -23.22
C LEU A 179 1.18 -9.49 -24.59
N GLU A 180 1.67 -10.13 -25.64
CA GLU A 180 1.09 -10.01 -26.97
C GLU A 180 0.20 -11.24 -27.18
N ARG A 181 -1.13 -11.02 -27.28
CA ARG A 181 -2.13 -12.10 -27.24
C ARG A 181 -2.00 -12.92 -25.94
N SER A 182 -1.74 -14.22 -26.05
CA SER A 182 -1.46 -15.14 -24.92
C SER A 182 0.03 -15.40 -24.68
N THR A 183 0.91 -14.75 -25.46
CA THR A 183 2.36 -14.97 -25.40
C THR A 183 3.08 -13.89 -24.61
N LEU A 184 4.02 -14.28 -23.75
CA LEU A 184 4.85 -13.36 -22.99
C LEU A 184 5.87 -12.70 -23.91
N LEU A 185 5.70 -11.39 -24.13
CA LEU A 185 6.60 -10.57 -24.92
C LEU A 185 7.78 -10.07 -24.08
N HIS A 186 7.49 -9.45 -22.93
CA HIS A 186 8.50 -8.93 -22.01
C HIS A 186 8.20 -9.32 -20.57
N GLN A 187 9.25 -9.58 -19.79
CA GLN A 187 9.18 -9.68 -18.34
C GLN A 187 10.21 -8.74 -17.72
N ILE A 188 9.75 -7.82 -16.89
CA ILE A 188 10.56 -6.79 -16.26
C ILE A 188 10.55 -7.02 -14.76
N ASN A 189 11.72 -7.11 -14.14
CA ASN A 189 11.88 -7.19 -12.69
C ASN A 189 11.86 -5.78 -12.10
N VAL A 190 11.07 -5.56 -11.05
CA VAL A 190 10.94 -4.26 -10.36
C VAL A 190 11.20 -4.38 -8.86
N GLU A 191 11.34 -3.25 -8.16
CA GLU A 191 11.68 -3.20 -6.73
C GLU A 191 10.45 -3.29 -5.82
N GLY A 192 9.65 -4.35 -5.96
CA GLY A 192 8.48 -4.62 -5.12
C GLY A 192 7.27 -5.10 -5.91
N ALA A 193 6.29 -5.72 -5.23
CA ALA A 193 5.02 -6.11 -5.84
C ALA A 193 4.35 -4.90 -6.50
N VAL A 194 3.97 -5.06 -7.76
CA VAL A 194 3.35 -4.00 -8.57
C VAL A 194 1.90 -3.88 -8.13
N THR A 195 1.44 -2.68 -7.79
CA THR A 195 0.09 -2.42 -7.27
C THR A 195 -0.79 -1.67 -8.26
N VAL A 196 -0.18 -0.99 -9.23
CA VAL A 196 -0.88 -0.28 -10.30
C VAL A 196 0.03 -0.18 -11.53
N VAL A 197 -0.54 -0.31 -12.73
CA VAL A 197 0.11 -0.04 -14.02
C VAL A 197 -0.76 0.86 -14.87
N LYS A 198 -0.16 1.81 -15.58
CA LYS A 198 -0.91 2.78 -16.39
C LYS A 198 -0.23 3.06 -17.72
N HIS A 199 -0.95 2.87 -18.82
CA HIS A 199 -0.51 3.36 -20.12
C HIS A 199 -0.67 4.88 -20.20
N ILE A 200 0.38 5.56 -20.63
CA ILE A 200 0.40 7.02 -20.82
C ILE A 200 0.32 7.31 -22.32
N ALA A 201 -0.77 7.97 -22.73
CA ALA A 201 -1.01 8.30 -24.14
C ALA A 201 -0.10 9.44 -24.62
N ASP A 202 -0.01 10.51 -23.83
CA ASP A 202 0.83 11.67 -24.11
C ASP A 202 2.13 11.53 -23.33
N SER A 203 3.18 11.04 -24.00
CA SER A 203 4.43 10.69 -23.32
C SER A 203 5.10 11.90 -22.66
N HIS A 204 5.63 11.69 -21.46
CA HIS A 204 6.43 12.68 -20.73
C HIS A 204 7.87 12.77 -21.24
N ASP A 205 8.28 11.90 -22.17
CA ASP A 205 9.64 11.89 -22.65
C ASP A 205 9.90 12.96 -23.71
N THR A 206 10.81 13.85 -23.37
CA THR A 206 11.37 14.88 -24.25
C THR A 206 12.79 14.54 -24.70
N SER A 207 13.40 13.47 -24.15
CA SER A 207 14.79 13.06 -24.43
C SER A 207 14.92 12.17 -25.68
N GLY A 208 13.79 11.71 -26.24
CA GLY A 208 13.73 10.86 -27.43
C GLY A 208 13.86 9.36 -27.16
N LEU A 209 13.99 8.95 -25.89
CA LEU A 209 13.89 7.56 -25.43
C LEU A 209 12.58 6.88 -25.85
N SER A 210 11.48 7.63 -25.93
CA SER A 210 10.14 7.21 -26.31
C SER A 210 9.93 7.10 -27.83
N THR A 211 10.91 7.48 -28.65
CA THR A 211 10.73 7.47 -30.11
C THR A 211 10.34 6.07 -30.60
N GLY A 212 9.09 5.94 -31.08
CA GLY A 212 8.50 4.68 -31.53
C GLY A 212 8.09 3.70 -30.41
N ARG A 213 8.16 4.12 -29.15
CA ARG A 213 7.82 3.33 -27.96
C ARG A 213 6.56 3.87 -27.29
N GLN A 214 5.91 3.02 -26.51
CA GLN A 214 4.80 3.41 -25.66
C GLN A 214 5.29 3.57 -24.21
N GLU A 215 4.76 4.56 -23.51
CA GLU A 215 5.10 4.82 -22.12
C GLU A 215 4.12 4.13 -21.18
N VAL A 216 4.65 3.48 -20.16
CA VAL A 216 3.88 2.89 -19.05
C VAL A 216 4.49 3.34 -17.74
N LEU A 217 3.64 3.82 -16.83
CA LEU A 217 4.01 4.07 -15.44
C LEU A 217 3.54 2.91 -14.58
N TYR A 218 4.28 2.63 -13.50
CA TYR A 218 3.90 1.64 -12.51
C TYR A 218 4.17 2.13 -11.10
N GLY A 219 3.34 1.67 -10.17
CA GLY A 219 3.50 1.88 -8.74
C GLY A 219 3.67 0.54 -8.02
N THR A 220 4.42 0.53 -6.94
CA THR A 220 4.66 -0.67 -6.11
C THR A 220 4.12 -0.52 -4.68
N HIS A 221 4.02 -1.64 -3.97
CA HIS A 221 3.55 -1.69 -2.58
C HIS A 221 4.46 -0.96 -1.58
N ASN A 222 5.77 -0.90 -1.84
CA ASN A 222 6.74 -0.15 -1.05
C ASN A 222 6.88 1.31 -1.52
N GLY A 223 6.00 1.77 -2.42
CA GLY A 223 5.87 3.18 -2.75
C GLY A 223 6.79 3.70 -3.86
N VAL A 224 7.45 2.81 -4.62
CA VAL A 224 8.27 3.16 -5.78
C VAL A 224 7.37 3.47 -6.98
N LEU A 225 7.65 4.60 -7.65
CA LEU A 225 7.03 4.98 -8.92
C LEU A 225 8.08 4.86 -10.02
N GLY A 226 7.79 4.11 -11.09
CA GLY A 226 8.73 3.94 -12.19
C GLY A 226 8.11 4.15 -13.55
N GLN A 227 8.97 4.51 -14.51
CA GLN A 227 8.63 4.74 -15.91
C GLN A 227 9.28 3.70 -16.82
N LEU A 228 8.50 3.13 -17.73
CA LEU A 228 8.96 2.17 -18.73
C LEU A 228 8.60 2.66 -20.13
N PHE A 229 9.52 2.48 -21.08
CA PHE A 229 9.25 2.64 -22.50
C PHE A 229 9.35 1.28 -23.19
N LEU A 230 8.28 0.87 -23.85
CA LEU A 230 8.17 -0.45 -24.47
C LEU A 230 7.92 -0.37 -25.97
N ASP A 231 8.59 -1.24 -26.71
CA ASP A 231 8.29 -1.60 -28.09
C ASP A 231 8.28 -3.14 -28.24
N HIS A 232 8.13 -3.66 -29.46
CA HIS A 232 8.14 -5.11 -29.69
C HIS A 232 9.50 -5.78 -29.42
N GLN A 233 10.60 -5.03 -29.34
CA GLN A 233 11.96 -5.56 -29.26
C GLN A 233 12.58 -5.45 -27.87
N CYS A 234 12.31 -4.35 -27.17
CA CYS A 234 12.92 -4.06 -25.88
C CYS A 234 12.04 -3.21 -24.98
N VAL A 235 12.39 -3.24 -23.69
CA VAL A 235 11.88 -2.33 -22.68
C VAL A 235 13.05 -1.53 -22.14
N LYS A 236 12.86 -0.22 -22.02
CA LYS A 236 13.82 0.71 -21.43
C LYS A 236 13.26 1.32 -20.16
N GLN A 237 14.03 1.26 -19.08
CA GLN A 237 13.72 1.99 -17.86
C GLN A 237 13.98 3.49 -18.09
N GLY A 238 12.97 4.30 -17.82
CA GLY A 238 13.08 5.76 -17.72
C GLY A 238 13.54 6.17 -16.32
N TRP A 239 12.91 7.19 -15.74
CA TRP A 239 13.17 7.55 -14.36
C TRP A 239 12.57 6.53 -13.37
N LEU A 240 13.12 6.54 -12.15
CA LEU A 240 12.68 5.71 -11.03
C LEU A 240 12.68 6.56 -9.76
N LEU A 241 11.49 6.84 -9.23
CA LEU A 241 11.32 7.61 -8.02
C LEU A 241 11.14 6.67 -6.82
N LYS A 242 12.19 6.55 -6.01
CA LYS A 242 12.16 5.82 -4.75
C LYS A 242 11.73 6.74 -3.61
N PRO A 243 10.81 6.34 -2.74
CA PRO A 243 10.41 7.17 -1.62
C PRO A 243 11.57 7.26 -0.62
N SER A 244 11.75 8.43 0.00
CA SER A 244 12.82 8.65 1.01
C SER A 244 12.56 7.96 2.34
N GLN A 245 11.30 7.59 2.60
CA GLN A 245 10.77 6.91 3.78
C GLN A 245 9.55 6.10 3.34
N HIS A 246 9.11 5.10 4.12
CA HIS A 246 7.90 4.35 3.81
C HIS A 246 6.64 5.25 3.73
N LYS A 247 6.25 5.64 2.51
CA LYS A 247 5.07 6.50 2.23
C LYS A 247 3.77 5.73 1.96
N GLY A 248 3.82 4.40 1.96
CA GLY A 248 2.71 3.53 1.59
C GLY A 248 2.65 3.19 0.10
N ALA A 249 1.84 2.18 -0.23
CA ALA A 249 1.68 1.64 -1.56
C ALA A 249 1.04 2.66 -2.51
N ILE A 250 1.51 2.71 -3.75
CA ILE A 250 0.86 3.52 -4.80
C ILE A 250 -0.31 2.71 -5.37
N LYS A 251 -1.54 3.22 -5.24
CA LYS A 251 -2.77 2.50 -5.63
C LYS A 251 -3.47 3.08 -6.86
N ALA A 252 -3.14 4.32 -7.24
CA ALA A 252 -3.70 4.96 -8.41
C ALA A 252 -2.67 5.88 -9.06
N ILE A 253 -2.67 5.93 -10.40
CA ILE A 253 -1.85 6.83 -11.22
C ILE A 253 -2.74 7.47 -12.27
N TYR A 254 -2.59 8.78 -12.48
CA TYR A 254 -3.23 9.54 -13.54
C TYR A 254 -2.23 10.53 -14.15
N SER A 255 -2.23 10.65 -15.48
CA SER A 255 -1.47 11.66 -16.21
C SER A 255 -2.20 12.03 -17.51
N ALA A 256 -3.01 13.08 -17.41
CA ALA A 256 -3.67 13.76 -18.52
C ALA A 256 -4.17 15.15 -18.04
N ILE A 257 -3.35 15.81 -17.23
CA ILE A 257 -3.60 17.14 -16.67
C ILE A 257 -2.31 17.93 -16.76
N ASP A 258 -2.42 19.22 -17.09
CA ASP A 258 -1.29 20.14 -17.20
C ASP A 258 -1.61 21.41 -16.38
N PHE A 259 -1.38 21.32 -15.06
CA PHE A 259 -1.54 22.41 -14.11
C PHE A 259 -0.43 23.46 -14.26
N SER A 260 0.80 23.04 -14.55
CA SER A 260 1.93 23.93 -14.74
C SER A 260 1.84 24.75 -16.03
N LYS A 261 1.02 24.30 -16.99
CA LYS A 261 0.80 24.90 -18.31
C LYS A 261 2.08 24.92 -19.14
N ASP A 262 2.96 23.94 -18.92
CA ASP A 262 4.22 23.79 -19.64
C ASP A 262 4.10 22.87 -20.88
N GLY A 263 2.92 22.29 -21.09
CA GLY A 263 2.62 21.38 -22.19
C GLY A 263 2.97 19.92 -21.92
N ILE A 264 3.50 19.59 -20.74
CA ILE A 264 3.76 18.23 -20.27
C ILE A 264 2.75 17.91 -19.18
N ASN A 265 2.03 16.80 -19.32
CA ASN A 265 1.07 16.41 -18.30
C ASN A 265 1.79 16.06 -16.98
N GLU A 266 1.25 16.47 -15.83
CA GLU A 266 1.77 16.01 -14.54
C GLU A 266 1.37 14.56 -14.23
N VAL A 267 2.21 13.94 -13.40
CA VAL A 267 1.93 12.61 -12.85
C VAL A 267 1.29 12.77 -11.48
N VAL A 268 0.03 12.37 -11.38
CA VAL A 268 -0.74 12.35 -10.14
C VAL A 268 -0.77 10.93 -9.59
N ILE A 269 -0.41 10.76 -8.33
CA ILE A 269 -0.45 9.46 -7.65
C ILE A 269 -1.27 9.50 -6.36
N GLY A 270 -1.96 8.40 -6.09
CA GLY A 270 -2.72 8.19 -4.86
C GLY A 270 -2.17 7.01 -4.08
N ARG A 271 -1.96 7.19 -2.77
CA ARG A 271 -1.44 6.14 -1.89
C ARG A 271 -2.52 5.50 -1.02
N ASP A 272 -2.23 4.30 -0.52
CA ASP A 272 -3.05 3.60 0.49
C ASP A 272 -3.06 4.25 1.88
N THR A 273 -2.16 5.20 2.12
CA THR A 273 -2.13 6.05 3.32
C THR A 273 -3.06 7.27 3.20
N GLY A 274 -3.61 7.52 2.01
CA GLY A 274 -4.42 8.70 1.71
C GLY A 274 -3.64 9.92 1.23
N SER A 275 -2.33 9.78 1.01
CA SER A 275 -1.51 10.81 0.36
C SER A 275 -1.86 10.91 -1.13
N LEU A 276 -2.27 12.10 -1.56
CA LEU A 276 -2.36 12.52 -2.96
C LEU A 276 -1.13 13.35 -3.28
N GLU A 277 -0.38 12.98 -4.31
CA GLU A 277 0.85 13.66 -4.70
C GLU A 277 0.81 13.99 -6.20
N VAL A 278 1.19 15.22 -6.55
CA VAL A 278 1.28 15.68 -7.95
C VAL A 278 2.73 16.00 -8.26
N TYR A 279 3.25 15.40 -9.33
CA TYR A 279 4.62 15.56 -9.79
C TYR A 279 4.64 16.27 -11.14
N GLY A 280 5.27 17.44 -11.18
CA GLY A 280 5.70 18.09 -12.42
C GLY A 280 7.11 17.63 -12.81
N PHE A 281 7.68 18.23 -13.85
CA PHE A 281 9.02 17.86 -14.35
C PHE A 281 10.00 19.02 -14.25
N ASP A 282 11.24 18.72 -13.87
CA ASP A 282 12.32 19.71 -13.90
C ASP A 282 12.99 19.80 -15.29
N GLN A 283 14.04 20.61 -15.40
CA GLN A 283 14.79 20.80 -16.65
C GLN A 283 15.53 19.53 -17.10
N GLN A 284 15.73 18.57 -16.21
CA GLN A 284 16.32 17.26 -16.47
C GLN A 284 15.25 16.18 -16.72
N HIS A 285 13.98 16.58 -16.82
CA HIS A 285 12.82 15.70 -16.98
C HIS A 285 12.71 14.65 -15.88
N GLN A 286 13.15 15.00 -14.67
CA GLN A 286 12.91 14.22 -13.47
C GLN A 286 11.62 14.69 -12.79
N PRO A 287 10.82 13.77 -12.25
CA PRO A 287 9.60 14.12 -11.53
C PRO A 287 9.95 14.86 -10.22
N VAL A 288 9.32 16.01 -10.00
CA VAL A 288 9.45 16.84 -8.80
C VAL A 288 8.07 17.06 -8.20
N LEU A 289 7.95 16.82 -6.89
CA LEU A 289 6.70 17.04 -6.16
C LEU A 289 6.34 18.53 -6.18
N ILE A 290 5.15 18.85 -6.67
CA ILE A 290 4.63 20.24 -6.77
C ILE A 290 3.38 20.49 -5.92
N PHE A 291 2.68 19.42 -5.51
CA PHE A 291 1.53 19.49 -4.60
C PHE A 291 1.35 18.18 -3.83
N GLN A 292 0.90 18.30 -2.58
CA GLN A 292 0.53 17.16 -1.74
C GLN A 292 -0.70 17.48 -0.89
N ALA A 293 -1.60 16.50 -0.76
CA ALA A 293 -2.73 16.55 0.17
C ALA A 293 -2.92 15.20 0.87
N SER A 294 -3.58 15.19 2.02
CA SER A 294 -3.97 13.98 2.74
C SER A 294 -5.49 13.86 2.82
N LEU A 295 -6.00 12.67 2.52
CA LEU A 295 -7.42 12.31 2.64
C LEU A 295 -7.70 11.35 3.82
N GLU A 296 -6.66 10.97 4.59
CA GLU A 296 -6.73 10.14 5.80
C GLU A 296 -7.28 8.70 5.60
N GLU A 297 -7.58 8.34 4.36
CA GLU A 297 -8.13 7.06 3.92
C GLU A 297 -7.43 6.58 2.66
N SER A 298 -7.39 5.27 2.40
CA SER A 298 -6.78 4.74 1.18
C SER A 298 -7.40 5.37 -0.06
N ILE A 299 -6.57 5.91 -0.96
CA ILE A 299 -7.04 6.31 -2.29
C ILE A 299 -7.21 5.05 -3.14
N SER A 300 -8.40 4.88 -3.73
CA SER A 300 -8.74 3.73 -4.57
C SER A 300 -8.69 4.04 -6.06
N SER A 301 -9.00 5.28 -6.45
CA SER A 301 -9.05 5.69 -7.86
C SER A 301 -8.69 7.16 -8.04
N ILE A 302 -8.06 7.48 -9.17
CA ILE A 302 -7.81 8.85 -9.62
C ILE A 302 -8.16 8.95 -11.10
N ASP A 303 -8.84 10.03 -11.47
CA ASP A 303 -9.07 10.43 -12.85
C ASP A 303 -9.12 11.96 -12.93
N GLY A 304 -9.23 12.54 -14.12
CA GLY A 304 -9.23 13.99 -14.27
C GLY A 304 -9.96 14.50 -15.49
N GLY A 305 -10.18 15.82 -15.51
CA GLY A 305 -10.88 16.50 -16.59
C GLY A 305 -11.64 17.73 -16.12
N PHE A 306 -12.59 18.21 -16.91
CA PHE A 306 -13.36 19.43 -16.67
C PHE A 306 -14.68 19.09 -15.99
N PHE A 307 -14.67 18.77 -14.69
CA PHE A 307 -15.86 18.30 -13.98
C PHE A 307 -16.56 19.44 -13.22
N THR A 308 -15.85 20.13 -12.34
CA THR A 308 -16.38 21.23 -11.52
C THR A 308 -16.70 22.45 -12.38
N SER A 309 -15.84 22.74 -13.36
CA SER A 309 -15.91 23.86 -14.28
C SER A 309 -15.61 23.41 -15.71
N PRO A 310 -16.23 24.02 -16.74
CA PRO A 310 -15.85 23.77 -18.13
C PRO A 310 -14.48 24.36 -18.49
N ASN A 311 -13.88 25.24 -17.68
CA ASN A 311 -12.68 26.00 -18.07
C ASN A 311 -11.40 25.51 -17.42
N VAL A 312 -11.50 24.87 -16.25
CA VAL A 312 -10.36 24.44 -15.43
C VAL A 312 -10.41 22.92 -15.30
N GLN A 313 -9.24 22.29 -15.31
CA GLN A 313 -9.12 20.86 -15.09
C GLN A 313 -9.12 20.56 -13.58
N ASP A 314 -9.74 19.45 -13.23
CA ASP A 314 -9.81 18.91 -11.89
C ASP A 314 -9.12 17.55 -11.86
N VAL A 315 -8.44 17.26 -10.74
CA VAL A 315 -8.13 15.88 -10.35
C VAL A 315 -9.27 15.39 -9.46
N LEU A 316 -9.91 14.29 -9.84
CA LEU A 316 -10.92 13.60 -9.05
C LEU A 316 -10.32 12.37 -8.39
N VAL A 317 -10.56 12.26 -7.09
CA VAL A 317 -10.03 11.20 -6.23
C VAL A 317 -11.18 10.49 -5.54
N GLN A 318 -11.16 9.16 -5.55
CA GLN A 318 -12.06 8.31 -4.77
C GLN A 318 -11.28 7.63 -3.64
N THR A 319 -11.78 7.70 -2.41
CA THR A 319 -11.23 6.96 -1.27
C THR A 319 -11.95 5.63 -1.05
N TYR A 320 -11.35 4.74 -0.25
CA TYR A 320 -11.92 3.44 0.10
C TYR A 320 -13.29 3.54 0.74
N SER A 321 -13.56 4.53 1.60
CA SER A 321 -14.88 4.71 2.22
C SER A 321 -15.97 5.14 1.22
N GLY A 322 -15.57 5.56 0.02
CA GLY A 322 -16.46 6.04 -1.02
C GLY A 322 -16.52 7.55 -1.18
N LYS A 323 -15.65 8.29 -0.49
CA LYS A 323 -15.59 9.74 -0.63
C LYS A 323 -15.00 10.12 -1.98
N VAL A 324 -15.70 10.98 -2.71
CA VAL A 324 -15.24 11.53 -3.99
C VAL A 324 -14.92 13.01 -3.79
N VAL A 325 -13.67 13.37 -4.08
CA VAL A 325 -13.15 14.73 -3.89
C VAL A 325 -12.54 15.21 -5.21
N ALA A 326 -12.82 16.45 -5.59
CA ALA A 326 -12.15 17.13 -6.70
C ALA A 326 -11.11 18.13 -6.15
N PHE A 327 -9.96 18.23 -6.80
CA PHE A 327 -8.92 19.22 -6.56
C PHE A 327 -8.74 20.06 -7.82
N SER A 328 -8.90 21.39 -7.70
CA SER A 328 -8.95 22.33 -8.83
C SER A 328 -8.12 23.59 -8.56
N GLU A 329 -7.62 24.28 -9.59
CA GLU A 329 -6.93 25.58 -9.45
C GLU A 329 -7.88 26.72 -9.02
N GLU A 330 -9.19 26.60 -9.28
CA GLU A 330 -10.19 27.61 -8.95
C GLU A 330 -11.11 27.17 -7.80
N GLU A 331 -11.49 28.12 -6.93
CA GLU A 331 -12.56 27.89 -5.95
C GLU A 331 -13.93 27.73 -6.64
N VAL A 332 -14.65 26.68 -6.28
CA VAL A 332 -15.97 26.38 -6.82
C VAL A 332 -16.96 27.49 -6.45
N GLY A 333 -17.52 28.15 -7.47
CA GLY A 333 -18.49 29.26 -7.31
C GLY A 333 -17.98 30.62 -7.80
N SER A 334 -16.69 30.75 -8.12
CA SER A 334 -16.11 31.96 -8.71
C SER A 334 -16.51 32.20 -10.19
N TYR A 335 -17.12 31.20 -10.84
CA TYR A 335 -17.53 31.28 -12.24
C TYR A 335 -18.77 32.17 -12.43
N GLN A 336 -18.55 33.44 -12.75
CA GLN A 336 -19.55 34.27 -13.41
C GLN A 336 -19.52 33.96 -14.92
N PRO A 337 -20.65 33.55 -15.54
CA PRO A 337 -20.68 33.34 -16.98
C PRO A 337 -20.37 34.67 -17.68
N SER A 338 -19.19 34.74 -18.31
CA SER A 338 -18.82 35.87 -19.15
C SER A 338 -19.77 35.93 -20.35
N SER A 339 -20.69 36.88 -20.29
CA SER A 339 -21.50 37.46 -21.38
C SER A 339 -21.64 36.60 -22.65
N ALA A 340 -22.78 35.93 -22.79
CA ALA A 340 -23.34 35.70 -24.11
C ALA A 340 -23.50 37.06 -24.83
N PRO A 341 -23.36 37.14 -26.17
CA PRO A 341 -23.62 38.37 -26.90
C PRO A 341 -25.10 38.76 -26.73
N SER A 342 -25.35 39.75 -25.86
CA SER A 342 -26.69 40.21 -25.53
C SER A 342 -27.29 41.01 -26.68
N SER A 343 -28.51 40.64 -27.06
CA SER A 343 -29.44 41.46 -27.85
C SER A 343 -29.55 42.90 -27.29
N PRO A 344 -29.60 43.93 -28.15
CA PRO A 344 -29.49 45.31 -27.72
C PRO A 344 -30.86 45.86 -27.30
N LEU A 345 -31.28 45.63 -26.05
CA LEU A 345 -32.46 46.32 -25.47
C LEU A 345 -32.51 46.12 -23.95
N LYS A 346 -31.55 46.73 -23.24
CA LYS A 346 -31.63 47.14 -21.83
C LYS A 346 -30.31 47.81 -21.40
N ARG A 347 -29.93 48.87 -22.11
CA ARG A 347 -29.13 49.95 -21.53
C ARG A 347 -30.10 51.08 -21.29
N LEU A 348 -30.27 51.44 -20.03
CA LEU A 348 -30.68 52.75 -19.49
C LEU A 348 -31.40 52.51 -18.17
N THR A 349 -30.63 52.29 -17.11
CA THR A 349 -30.77 53.08 -15.88
C THR A 349 -29.55 52.81 -14.99
N THR A 350 -29.03 53.91 -14.46
CA THR A 350 -28.10 54.02 -13.31
C THR A 350 -26.67 53.51 -13.48
N GLN A 351 -25.86 54.36 -14.13
CA GLN A 351 -24.48 54.63 -13.66
C GLN A 351 -24.51 55.82 -12.69
N PHE A 352 -23.58 55.78 -11.73
CA PHE A 352 -23.16 56.82 -10.78
C PHE A 352 -23.77 56.80 -9.37
N SER A 353 -23.17 56.00 -8.48
CA SER A 353 -22.42 56.53 -7.33
C SER A 353 -21.46 55.46 -6.78
N LYS A 354 -20.26 55.92 -6.40
CA LYS A 354 -19.09 55.13 -5.98
C LYS A 354 -19.11 54.84 -4.48
N ALA A 355 -18.52 53.69 -4.15
CA ALA A 355 -17.59 53.46 -3.04
C ALA A 355 -18.13 53.55 -1.60
N MET A 356 -18.49 52.40 -1.05
CA MET A 356 -17.85 51.81 0.14
C MET A 356 -18.50 50.46 0.45
N GLN A 357 -17.66 49.47 0.76
CA GLN A 357 -17.97 48.19 1.40
C GLN A 357 -18.64 47.09 0.55
N ASN A 358 -18.06 45.89 0.74
CA ASN A 358 -18.45 44.54 0.33
C ASN A 358 -18.12 44.12 -1.11
N SER A 359 -16.98 43.42 -1.23
CA SER A 359 -16.71 42.46 -2.30
C SER A 359 -17.83 41.40 -2.35
N PRO A 360 -18.60 41.29 -3.45
CA PRO A 360 -19.76 40.39 -3.51
C PRO A 360 -19.42 38.89 -3.42
N GLY A 361 -18.20 38.50 -3.76
CA GLY A 361 -17.79 37.08 -3.81
C GLY A 361 -17.65 36.39 -2.46
N VAL A 362 -17.39 37.13 -1.37
CA VAL A 362 -17.17 36.51 -0.04
C VAL A 362 -18.50 36.31 0.71
N GLN A 363 -19.48 37.20 0.52
CA GLN A 363 -20.79 37.08 1.18
C GLN A 363 -21.65 35.95 0.60
N GLU A 364 -21.65 35.74 -0.72
CA GLU A 364 -22.42 34.65 -1.35
C GLU A 364 -21.88 33.26 -0.98
N VAL A 365 -20.55 33.10 -0.88
CA VAL A 365 -19.92 31.84 -0.47
C VAL A 365 -20.25 31.52 1.00
N GLN A 366 -20.27 32.54 1.87
CA GLN A 366 -20.59 32.37 3.28
C GLN A 366 -22.07 32.09 3.52
N GLU A 367 -22.99 32.74 2.80
CA GLU A 367 -24.42 32.40 2.83
C GLU A 367 -24.71 31.00 2.27
N SER A 368 -24.03 30.58 1.19
CA SER A 368 -24.19 29.22 0.63
C SER A 368 -23.68 28.13 1.58
N SER A 369 -22.63 28.42 2.35
CA SER A 369 -22.07 27.50 3.34
C SER A 369 -22.99 27.37 4.56
N VAL A 370 -23.55 28.48 5.04
CA VAL A 370 -24.54 28.49 6.12
C VAL A 370 -25.80 27.71 5.72
N ASN A 371 -26.33 27.93 4.52
CA ASN A 371 -27.49 27.18 4.02
C ASN A 371 -27.22 25.67 3.91
N LYS A 372 -26.02 25.27 3.47
CA LYS A 372 -25.63 23.84 3.43
C LYS A 372 -25.57 23.22 4.83
N VAL A 373 -25.06 23.95 5.82
CA VAL A 373 -25.01 23.50 7.21
C VAL A 373 -26.43 23.33 7.76
N GLU A 374 -27.31 24.32 7.58
CA GLU A 374 -28.70 24.24 8.04
C GLU A 374 -29.47 23.07 7.40
N MET A 375 -29.28 22.84 6.09
CA MET A 375 -29.87 21.69 5.40
C MET A 375 -29.33 20.35 5.94
N ALA A 376 -28.03 20.26 6.19
CA ALA A 376 -27.41 19.07 6.76
C ALA A 376 -27.89 18.81 8.19
N GLU A 377 -28.05 19.85 9.02
CA GLU A 377 -28.60 19.72 10.38
C GLU A 377 -30.04 19.21 10.37
N ALA A 378 -30.89 19.73 9.46
CA ALA A 378 -32.26 19.25 9.29
C ALA A 378 -32.31 17.78 8.82
N GLU A 379 -31.47 17.40 7.86
CA GLU A 379 -31.36 16.02 7.39
C GLU A 379 -30.88 15.08 8.51
N VAL A 380 -29.86 15.48 9.27
CA VAL A 380 -29.36 14.72 10.42
C VAL A 380 -30.46 14.50 11.47
N ALA A 381 -31.24 15.53 11.80
CA ALA A 381 -32.34 15.42 12.75
C ALA A 381 -33.43 14.43 12.26
N GLU A 382 -33.78 14.49 10.96
CA GLU A 382 -34.74 13.55 10.37
C GLU A 382 -34.22 12.11 10.39
N LEU A 383 -32.96 11.90 9.99
CA LEU A 383 -32.32 10.60 9.95
C LEU A 383 -32.17 10.00 11.35
N GLN A 384 -31.79 10.80 12.35
CA GLN A 384 -31.74 10.36 13.74
C GLN A 384 -33.09 9.85 14.23
N ARG A 385 -34.17 10.56 13.91
CA ARG A 385 -35.54 10.13 14.26
C ARG A 385 -35.92 8.81 13.57
N LYS A 386 -35.60 8.65 12.29
CA LYS A 386 -35.85 7.40 11.54
C LYS A 386 -35.05 6.23 12.14
N VAL A 387 -33.76 6.44 12.39
CA VAL A 387 -32.87 5.42 12.98
C VAL A 387 -33.36 4.98 14.36
N GLU A 388 -33.81 5.91 15.20
CA GLU A 388 -34.33 5.57 16.53
C GLU A 388 -35.61 4.73 16.44
N CYS A 389 -36.51 5.08 15.51
CA CYS A 389 -37.73 4.30 15.26
C CYS A 389 -37.40 2.87 14.79
N GLU A 390 -36.47 2.72 13.84
CA GLU A 390 -36.01 1.41 13.37
C GLU A 390 -35.25 0.62 14.44
N ARG A 391 -34.48 1.28 15.31
CA ARG A 391 -33.81 0.63 16.46
C ARG A 391 -34.83 0.04 17.43
N GLN A 392 -35.91 0.76 17.73
CA GLN A 392 -36.99 0.27 18.58
C GLN A 392 -37.72 -0.91 17.93
N ALA A 393 -37.99 -0.84 16.63
CA ALA A 393 -38.57 -1.96 15.88
C ALA A 393 -37.63 -3.18 15.89
N PHE A 394 -36.33 -3.00 15.64
CA PHE A 394 -35.33 -4.05 15.69
C PHE A 394 -35.19 -4.67 17.10
N ALA A 395 -35.29 -3.87 18.17
CA ALA A 395 -35.27 -4.38 19.54
C ALA A 395 -36.47 -5.30 19.85
N GLN A 396 -37.63 -5.05 19.26
CA GLN A 396 -38.80 -5.92 19.40
C GLN A 396 -38.64 -7.24 18.63
N ILE A 397 -38.00 -7.19 17.45
CA ILE A 397 -37.78 -8.37 16.60
C ILE A 397 -36.64 -9.25 17.14
N SER A 398 -35.56 -8.64 17.62
CA SER A 398 -34.36 -9.34 18.11
C SER A 398 -34.58 -10.13 19.41
N ALA A 399 -35.72 -9.94 20.08
CA ALA A 399 -36.13 -10.77 21.21
C ALA A 399 -36.42 -12.24 20.80
N ASN A 400 -36.83 -12.48 19.56
CA ASN A 400 -37.23 -13.81 19.08
C ASN A 400 -36.41 -14.32 17.88
N LEU A 401 -35.61 -13.46 17.23
CA LEU A 401 -34.85 -13.78 16.03
C LEU A 401 -33.39 -13.33 16.19
N ILE A 402 -32.45 -14.18 15.76
CA ILE A 402 -31.03 -13.83 15.69
C ILE A 402 -30.81 -13.03 14.41
N ALA A 403 -30.27 -11.81 14.52
CA ALA A 403 -29.84 -11.04 13.36
C ALA A 403 -28.70 -11.80 12.66
N SER A 404 -28.96 -12.34 11.47
CA SER A 404 -28.04 -13.28 10.82
C SER A 404 -26.79 -12.61 10.25
N THR A 405 -26.87 -11.34 9.85
CA THR A 405 -25.79 -10.72 9.06
C THR A 405 -25.91 -9.19 9.04
N SER A 406 -24.94 -8.47 9.61
CA SER A 406 -24.62 -7.12 9.12
C SER A 406 -23.22 -7.16 8.53
N HIS A 407 -23.15 -6.96 7.22
CA HIS A 407 -21.90 -6.95 6.48
C HIS A 407 -21.43 -5.50 6.37
N PHE A 408 -20.28 -5.19 6.98
CA PHE A 408 -19.48 -4.03 6.59
C PHE A 408 -18.22 -4.53 5.91
N ASP A 409 -17.73 -3.84 4.89
CA ASP A 409 -16.50 -4.25 4.22
C ASP A 409 -15.28 -3.85 5.07
N LEU A 410 -14.38 -4.81 5.26
CA LEU A 410 -13.12 -4.64 5.97
C LEU A 410 -12.00 -4.92 4.98
N LYS A 411 -11.09 -3.96 4.86
CA LYS A 411 -9.83 -4.09 4.14
C LYS A 411 -8.72 -4.18 5.19
N ASP A 412 -7.83 -5.14 5.02
CA ASP A 412 -6.72 -5.37 5.95
C ASP A 412 -5.44 -5.76 5.21
N SER A 413 -4.31 -5.47 5.84
CA SER A 413 -2.98 -5.84 5.35
C SER A 413 -1.97 -5.87 6.48
N LEU A 414 -1.04 -6.81 6.45
CA LEU A 414 0.12 -6.88 7.34
C LEU A 414 1.39 -6.82 6.49
N VAL A 415 2.12 -5.72 6.57
CA VAL A 415 3.32 -5.47 5.75
C VAL A 415 4.54 -5.28 6.65
N LEU A 416 5.70 -5.77 6.23
CA LEU A 416 6.97 -5.48 6.88
C LEU A 416 7.45 -4.08 6.46
N ASP A 417 7.60 -3.18 7.43
CA ASP A 417 8.32 -1.93 7.26
C ASP A 417 9.81 -2.20 7.47
N VAL A 418 10.58 -2.17 6.38
CA VAL A 418 12.01 -2.49 6.38
C VAL A 418 12.83 -1.39 7.07
N ASP A 419 12.38 -0.14 6.99
CA ASP A 419 13.11 1.01 7.56
C ASP A 419 12.99 1.02 9.08
N ASP A 420 11.77 0.83 9.59
CA ASP A 420 11.47 0.78 11.03
C ASP A 420 11.66 -0.63 11.65
N VAL A 421 11.90 -1.66 10.82
CA VAL A 421 12.08 -3.06 11.23
C VAL A 421 10.90 -3.55 12.08
N CYS A 422 9.68 -3.29 11.61
CA CYS A 422 8.47 -3.69 12.31
C CYS A 422 7.37 -4.13 11.33
N HIS A 423 6.39 -4.88 11.81
CA HIS A 423 5.20 -5.16 11.03
C HIS A 423 4.13 -4.10 11.26
N VAL A 424 3.48 -3.67 10.18
CA VAL A 424 2.38 -2.70 10.22
C VAL A 424 1.10 -3.40 9.80
N LEU A 425 0.22 -3.63 10.77
CA LEU A 425 -1.14 -4.09 10.52
C LEU A 425 -2.04 -2.88 10.26
N THR A 426 -2.52 -2.75 9.03
CA THR A 426 -3.51 -1.75 8.67
C THR A 426 -4.88 -2.40 8.56
N VAL A 427 -5.89 -1.82 9.20
CA VAL A 427 -7.30 -2.18 9.03
C VAL A 427 -8.11 -0.95 8.64
N GLU A 428 -9.01 -1.10 7.69
CA GLU A 428 -9.83 -0.03 7.13
C GLU A 428 -11.26 -0.50 6.88
N ALA A 429 -12.24 0.26 7.37
CA ALA A 429 -13.66 -0.06 7.26
C ALA A 429 -14.40 1.03 6.48
N GLY A 430 -15.52 0.69 5.84
CA GLY A 430 -16.36 1.67 5.14
C GLY A 430 -17.04 2.70 6.04
N GLY A 431 -16.90 2.59 7.36
CA GLY A 431 -17.37 3.56 8.34
C GLY A 431 -16.53 3.51 9.62
N PRO A 432 -16.79 4.41 10.59
CA PRO A 432 -15.87 4.64 11.70
C PRO A 432 -15.64 3.40 12.55
N ILE A 433 -14.39 3.17 12.92
CA ILE A 433 -13.96 2.08 13.77
C ILE A 433 -14.11 2.50 15.24
N PHE A 434 -14.79 1.68 16.02
CA PHE A 434 -14.91 1.88 17.46
C PHE A 434 -13.71 1.30 18.22
N SER A 435 -13.32 0.08 17.88
CA SER A 435 -12.16 -0.58 18.51
C SER A 435 -11.60 -1.69 17.64
N VAL A 436 -10.31 -1.95 17.81
CA VAL A 436 -9.59 -3.11 17.24
C VAL A 436 -8.99 -3.90 18.39
N ALA A 437 -9.47 -5.13 18.62
CA ALA A 437 -8.83 -6.03 19.59
C ALA A 437 -7.86 -6.96 18.87
N VAL A 438 -6.62 -7.03 19.35
CA VAL A 438 -5.55 -7.87 18.81
C VAL A 438 -5.36 -9.08 19.71
N GLN A 439 -5.44 -10.27 19.13
CA GLN A 439 -5.07 -11.54 19.74
C GLN A 439 -3.96 -12.17 18.92
N SER A 440 -2.94 -12.71 19.58
CA SER A 440 -1.82 -13.34 18.88
C SER A 440 -1.29 -14.55 19.63
N GLY A 441 -0.96 -15.59 18.86
CA GLY A 441 -0.21 -16.75 19.33
C GLY A 441 1.30 -16.53 19.41
N VAL A 442 1.78 -15.34 19.06
CA VAL A 442 3.17 -14.87 19.12
C VAL A 442 3.26 -13.72 20.12
N LEU A 443 4.38 -13.59 20.83
CA LEU A 443 4.63 -12.44 21.67
C LEU A 443 4.91 -11.22 20.77
N LEU A 444 4.01 -10.23 20.80
CA LEU A 444 4.13 -9.00 20.03
C LEU A 444 4.43 -7.85 20.98
N ASP A 445 5.42 -7.02 20.64
CA ASP A 445 5.52 -5.71 21.26
C ASP A 445 4.76 -4.68 20.42
N LEU A 446 3.59 -4.31 20.93
CA LEU A 446 2.63 -3.42 20.29
C LEU A 446 2.92 -1.97 20.67
N GLU A 447 3.02 -1.11 19.65
CA GLU A 447 3.20 0.34 19.82
C GLU A 447 1.87 1.08 19.92
N GLU A 448 1.90 2.27 20.52
CA GLU A 448 0.76 3.19 20.55
C GLU A 448 0.45 3.75 19.15
N CYS A 449 -0.83 3.99 18.88
CA CYS A 449 -1.32 4.55 17.64
C CYS A 449 -1.87 5.96 17.89
N PRO A 450 -1.64 6.96 17.01
CA PRO A 450 -2.11 8.33 17.24
C PRO A 450 -3.63 8.45 17.43
N VAL A 451 -4.42 7.60 16.79
CA VAL A 451 -5.89 7.68 16.76
C VAL A 451 -6.59 6.81 17.81
N ALA A 452 -5.84 6.00 18.57
CA ALA A 452 -6.40 5.00 19.46
C ALA A 452 -5.55 4.73 20.72
N ILE A 453 -6.23 4.57 21.86
CA ILE A 453 -5.57 4.19 23.11
C ILE A 453 -5.33 2.68 23.12
N LEU A 454 -4.09 2.28 23.39
CA LEU A 454 -3.68 0.89 23.58
C LEU A 454 -3.91 0.43 25.02
N SER A 455 -4.60 -0.69 25.20
CA SER A 455 -4.75 -1.38 26.49
C SER A 455 -4.28 -2.83 26.36
N LYS A 456 -3.17 -3.19 27.00
CA LYS A 456 -2.63 -4.57 27.01
C LYS A 456 -3.32 -5.37 28.13
N SER A 457 -3.85 -6.54 27.78
CA SER A 457 -4.45 -7.50 28.72
C SER A 457 -3.43 -8.59 29.07
N PRO A 458 -3.54 -9.25 30.23
CA PRO A 458 -2.71 -10.41 30.56
C PRO A 458 -2.84 -11.50 29.49
N ALA A 459 -1.75 -12.23 29.24
CA ALA A 459 -1.77 -13.38 28.34
C ALA A 459 -2.75 -14.47 28.84
N ASP A 460 -3.35 -15.21 27.91
CA ASP A 460 -4.20 -16.37 28.21
C ASP A 460 -3.56 -17.65 27.62
N PRO A 461 -2.74 -18.36 28.42
CA PRO A 461 -2.07 -19.58 27.99
C PRO A 461 -3.04 -20.71 27.62
N THR A 462 -4.26 -20.70 28.18
CA THR A 462 -5.27 -21.75 27.94
C THR A 462 -5.71 -21.77 26.48
N ASN A 463 -5.84 -20.57 25.90
CA ASN A 463 -6.23 -20.36 24.51
C ASN A 463 -5.04 -20.05 23.61
N ALA A 464 -3.82 -20.39 24.03
CA ALA A 464 -2.57 -20.10 23.31
C ALA A 464 -2.44 -18.63 22.87
N SER A 465 -2.98 -17.69 23.67
CA SER A 465 -2.96 -16.26 23.38
C SER A 465 -1.84 -15.60 24.17
N LEU A 466 -0.68 -15.47 23.53
CA LEU A 466 0.52 -14.87 24.14
C LEU A 466 0.45 -13.34 24.18
N THR A 467 -0.31 -12.71 23.28
CA THR A 467 -0.54 -11.27 23.30
C THR A 467 -2.03 -10.97 23.13
N LEU A 468 -2.56 -10.16 24.04
CA LEU A 468 -3.93 -9.66 24.02
C LEU A 468 -3.90 -8.15 24.24
N ALA A 469 -4.48 -7.39 23.31
CA ALA A 469 -4.56 -5.94 23.42
C ALA A 469 -5.83 -5.40 22.79
N THR A 470 -6.24 -4.20 23.20
CA THR A 470 -7.35 -3.48 22.58
C THR A 470 -6.92 -2.06 22.26
N TYR A 471 -7.07 -1.67 21.01
CA TYR A 471 -6.98 -0.29 20.54
C TYR A 471 -8.39 0.29 20.52
N ARG A 472 -8.66 1.27 21.38
CA ARG A 472 -9.93 1.99 21.41
C ARG A 472 -9.77 3.32 20.69
N CYS A 473 -10.45 3.49 19.56
CA CYS A 473 -10.40 4.73 18.79
C CYS A 473 -11.01 5.87 19.60
N GLN A 474 -10.32 7.01 19.64
CA GLN A 474 -10.80 8.23 20.29
C GLN A 474 -11.50 9.16 19.30
N GLU A 475 -11.02 9.16 18.07
CA GLU A 475 -11.53 9.95 16.96
C GLU A 475 -12.34 9.09 15.99
N SER A 476 -13.21 9.74 15.21
CA SER A 476 -13.97 9.07 14.16
C SER A 476 -13.05 8.76 12.97
N THR A 477 -12.38 7.62 13.04
CA THR A 477 -11.47 7.14 11.99
C THR A 477 -11.99 5.89 11.31
N ASN A 478 -11.83 5.82 9.99
CA ASN A 478 -12.13 4.64 9.19
C ASN A 478 -10.92 3.70 9.07
N ARG A 479 -9.73 4.14 9.48
CA ARG A 479 -8.45 3.44 9.30
C ARG A 479 -7.62 3.43 10.59
N VAL A 480 -7.08 2.26 10.93
CA VAL A 480 -6.15 2.11 12.07
C VAL A 480 -4.90 1.36 11.59
N ALA A 481 -3.72 1.91 11.87
CA ALA A 481 -2.43 1.26 11.59
C ALA A 481 -1.72 0.95 12.92
N ILE A 482 -1.49 -0.34 13.17
CA ILE A 482 -0.87 -0.87 14.38
C ILE A 482 0.53 -1.34 14.03
N ARG A 483 1.54 -0.71 14.62
CA ARG A 483 2.93 -1.17 14.54
C ARG A 483 3.19 -2.23 15.61
N MET A 484 3.85 -3.31 15.20
CA MET A 484 4.20 -4.42 16.09
C MET A 484 5.60 -4.93 15.80
N HIS A 485 6.40 -5.06 16.85
CA HIS A 485 7.71 -5.70 16.80
C HIS A 485 7.59 -7.18 17.13
N VAL A 486 8.33 -7.98 16.38
CA VAL A 486 8.30 -9.44 16.46
C VAL A 486 9.72 -9.96 16.54
N VAL A 487 9.95 -10.95 17.40
CA VAL A 487 11.22 -11.66 17.46
C VAL A 487 11.24 -12.70 16.35
N GLU A 488 12.20 -12.58 15.44
CA GLU A 488 12.38 -13.52 14.33
C GLU A 488 12.60 -14.94 14.85
N GLY A 489 12.02 -15.93 14.18
CA GLY A 489 11.97 -17.33 14.65
C GLY A 489 10.70 -17.68 15.42
N GLN A 490 10.00 -16.71 16.02
CA GLN A 490 8.65 -16.92 16.53
C GLN A 490 7.62 -16.79 15.40
N TYR A 491 6.69 -17.73 15.32
CA TYR A 491 5.68 -17.76 14.25
C TYR A 491 4.34 -18.22 14.78
N GLY A 492 3.28 -17.75 14.13
CA GLY A 492 1.91 -18.00 14.58
C GLY A 492 0.92 -17.06 13.93
N THR A 493 -0.31 -17.06 14.44
CA THR A 493 -1.41 -16.26 13.91
C THR A 493 -1.60 -14.99 14.73
N VAL A 494 -1.89 -13.88 14.04
CA VAL A 494 -2.33 -12.61 14.61
C VAL A 494 -3.75 -12.36 14.09
N GLN A 495 -4.68 -12.12 15.00
CA GLN A 495 -6.07 -11.83 14.72
C GLN A 495 -6.42 -10.42 15.21
N ALA A 496 -7.02 -9.63 14.35
CA ALA A 496 -7.54 -8.30 14.68
C ALA A 496 -9.05 -8.27 14.51
N PHE A 497 -9.74 -8.15 15.64
CA PHE A 497 -11.19 -8.08 15.76
C PHE A 497 -11.62 -6.62 15.65
N VAL A 498 -12.13 -6.24 14.48
CA VAL A 498 -12.56 -4.89 14.16
C VAL A 498 -14.04 -4.72 14.44
N VAL A 499 -14.36 -3.76 15.30
CA VAL A 499 -15.72 -3.40 15.67
C VAL A 499 -16.00 -1.99 15.12
N PRO A 500 -16.94 -1.82 14.18
CA PRO A 500 -17.35 -0.50 13.72
C PRO A 500 -18.22 0.20 14.78
N GLN A 501 -18.38 1.51 14.64
CA GLN A 501 -19.25 2.33 15.47
C GLN A 501 -20.73 2.20 15.06
N THR A 502 -21.03 1.43 14.02
CA THR A 502 -22.38 1.23 13.47
C THR A 502 -23.25 0.29 14.34
N PHE A 503 -24.57 0.39 14.17
CA PHE A 503 -25.55 -0.47 14.82
C PHE A 503 -26.24 -1.37 13.76
N PRO A 504 -26.45 -2.67 14.04
CA PRO A 504 -26.02 -3.40 15.23
C PRO A 504 -24.50 -3.54 15.30
N ARG A 505 -23.94 -3.62 16.52
CA ARG A 505 -22.50 -3.84 16.69
C ARG A 505 -22.17 -5.25 16.23
N VAL A 506 -21.33 -5.35 15.21
CA VAL A 506 -20.74 -6.61 14.75
C VAL A 506 -19.23 -6.57 14.84
N CYS A 507 -18.61 -7.71 14.67
CA CYS A 507 -17.17 -7.85 14.64
C CYS A 507 -16.77 -8.63 13.40
N LYS A 508 -15.71 -8.17 12.72
CA LYS A 508 -15.00 -8.96 11.70
C LYS A 508 -13.56 -9.16 12.16
N ALA A 509 -13.05 -10.38 11.99
CA ALA A 509 -11.67 -10.70 12.30
C ALA A 509 -10.83 -10.65 11.01
N ALA A 510 -9.79 -9.81 10.99
CA ALA A 510 -8.68 -9.92 10.05
C ALA A 510 -7.66 -10.91 10.62
N VAL A 511 -7.19 -11.87 9.82
CA VAL A 511 -6.33 -12.96 10.28
C VAL A 511 -5.07 -13.00 9.42
N HIS A 512 -3.92 -12.82 10.06
CA HIS A 512 -2.61 -12.84 9.41
C HIS A 512 -1.68 -13.85 10.08
N VAL A 513 -0.66 -14.28 9.34
CA VAL A 513 0.35 -15.22 9.82
C VAL A 513 1.70 -14.53 9.90
N ILE A 514 2.30 -14.54 11.07
CA ILE A 514 3.70 -14.21 11.28
C ILE A 514 4.51 -15.46 10.93
N LYS A 515 5.40 -15.32 9.94
CA LYS A 515 6.25 -16.41 9.43
C LYS A 515 7.51 -16.57 10.28
N PRO A 516 8.15 -17.76 10.30
CA PRO A 516 9.42 -17.96 10.99
C PRO A 516 10.49 -16.92 10.65
N LEU A 517 10.68 -16.61 9.37
CA LEU A 517 11.57 -15.56 8.89
C LEU A 517 10.77 -14.30 8.50
N CYS A 518 9.98 -13.78 9.45
CA CYS A 518 9.09 -12.64 9.21
C CYS A 518 9.81 -11.32 8.92
N MET A 519 11.10 -11.19 9.24
CA MET A 519 11.88 -9.98 8.98
C MET A 519 12.63 -10.02 7.65
N HIS A 520 12.34 -10.99 6.79
CA HIS A 520 12.90 -11.07 5.44
C HIS A 520 11.93 -10.45 4.43
N HIS A 521 12.45 -9.89 3.35
CA HIS A 521 11.66 -9.48 2.19
C HIS A 521 12.30 -10.02 0.91
N ARG A 522 11.47 -10.31 -0.10
CA ARG A 522 11.93 -10.94 -1.34
C ARG A 522 12.75 -9.98 -2.20
N LEU A 523 13.72 -10.52 -2.91
CA LEU A 523 14.49 -9.85 -3.96
C LEU A 523 14.30 -10.57 -5.31
N ASN A 524 14.48 -9.84 -6.40
CA ASN A 524 14.45 -10.41 -7.76
C ASN A 524 15.79 -11.03 -8.16
N THR A 525 16.90 -10.43 -7.76
CA THR A 525 18.26 -10.85 -8.15
C THR A 525 19.22 -10.65 -7.00
N TRP A 526 20.35 -11.36 -7.05
CA TRP A 526 21.46 -11.23 -6.10
C TRP A 526 22.79 -11.17 -6.86
N GLU A 527 23.65 -10.21 -6.53
CA GLU A 527 24.91 -9.94 -7.27
C GLU A 527 26.17 -10.58 -6.66
N GLY A 528 26.04 -11.42 -5.62
CA GLY A 528 26.98 -12.56 -5.47
C GLY A 528 28.25 -12.41 -4.61
N THR A 529 28.45 -11.36 -3.81
CA THR A 529 29.81 -11.07 -3.26
C THR A 529 29.97 -11.13 -1.74
N VAL A 530 29.05 -11.74 -0.99
CA VAL A 530 29.14 -11.81 0.49
C VAL A 530 29.56 -13.19 0.99
N PRO A 531 30.27 -13.29 2.13
CA PRO A 531 30.60 -14.57 2.76
C PRO A 531 29.32 -15.31 3.19
N MET A 532 29.22 -16.60 2.89
CA MET A 532 27.97 -17.37 3.01
C MET A 532 28.19 -18.66 3.79
N ASN A 533 27.39 -18.86 4.83
CA ASN A 533 27.17 -20.19 5.41
C ASN A 533 26.23 -20.98 4.50
N GLU A 534 26.41 -22.30 4.46
CA GLU A 534 25.59 -23.20 3.66
C GLU A 534 24.92 -24.26 4.55
N LEU A 535 23.61 -24.41 4.39
CA LEU A 535 22.81 -25.50 4.92
C LEU A 535 22.23 -26.29 3.76
N GLN A 536 22.65 -27.54 3.61
CA GLN A 536 22.15 -28.44 2.59
C GLN A 536 21.27 -29.52 3.24
N ILE A 537 20.07 -29.68 2.71
CA ILE A 537 19.07 -30.65 3.13
C ILE A 537 18.82 -31.58 1.95
N THR A 538 19.07 -32.87 2.15
CA THR A 538 18.82 -33.90 1.12
C THR A 538 17.86 -34.95 1.65
N GLY A 539 17.06 -35.56 0.78
CA GLY A 539 16.08 -36.54 1.24
C GLY A 539 15.11 -37.01 0.16
N ASN A 540 14.10 -37.77 0.60
CA ASN A 540 13.05 -38.27 -0.29
C ASN A 540 11.82 -37.35 -0.27
N PHE A 541 11.99 -36.15 -0.85
CA PHE A 541 10.95 -35.15 -1.00
C PHE A 541 10.96 -34.59 -2.42
N ASP A 542 9.81 -34.12 -2.90
CA ASP A 542 9.68 -33.52 -4.22
C ASP A 542 9.77 -32.00 -4.14
N MET A 543 9.85 -31.33 -5.29
CA MET A 543 9.99 -29.87 -5.37
C MET A 543 8.81 -29.13 -4.71
N ALA A 544 7.59 -29.68 -4.81
CA ALA A 544 6.40 -29.11 -4.17
C ALA A 544 6.47 -29.15 -2.64
N ASP A 545 7.06 -30.20 -2.05
CA ASP A 545 7.27 -30.29 -0.60
C ASP A 545 8.18 -29.14 -0.13
N VAL A 546 9.32 -28.97 -0.80
CA VAL A 546 10.28 -27.90 -0.46
C VAL A 546 9.68 -26.52 -0.65
N HIS A 547 8.99 -26.31 -1.76
CA HIS A 547 8.34 -25.03 -2.04
C HIS A 547 7.30 -24.70 -0.97
N SER A 548 6.52 -25.68 -0.53
CA SER A 548 5.57 -25.51 0.58
C SER A 548 6.26 -25.17 1.90
N TRP A 549 7.40 -25.80 2.22
CA TRP A 549 8.15 -25.45 3.43
C TRP A 549 8.67 -24.02 3.36
N LEU A 550 9.22 -23.61 2.21
CA LEU A 550 9.69 -22.24 1.99
C LEU A 550 8.54 -21.24 2.12
N ALA A 551 7.40 -21.47 1.46
CA ALA A 551 6.21 -20.60 1.55
C ALA A 551 5.60 -20.52 2.95
N SER A 552 5.75 -21.56 3.77
CA SER A 552 5.35 -21.55 5.17
C SER A 552 6.36 -20.82 6.08
N SER A 553 7.63 -20.75 5.66
CA SER A 553 8.73 -20.17 6.44
C SER A 553 9.07 -18.71 6.13
N LEU A 554 8.82 -18.27 4.89
CA LEU A 554 9.24 -16.99 4.32
C LEU A 554 8.02 -16.21 3.76
N PRO A 555 8.07 -14.87 3.76
CA PRO A 555 7.07 -14.04 3.10
C PRO A 555 7.24 -14.03 1.58
N ASP A 556 6.21 -13.61 0.85
CA ASP A 556 6.21 -13.35 -0.60
C ASP A 556 6.78 -14.46 -1.50
N VAL A 557 6.73 -15.71 -1.03
CA VAL A 557 6.97 -16.89 -1.86
C VAL A 557 5.73 -17.09 -2.74
N PRO A 558 5.89 -17.26 -4.07
CA PRO A 558 4.76 -17.52 -4.94
C PRO A 558 3.92 -18.71 -4.45
N PRO A 559 2.60 -18.73 -4.70
CA PRO A 559 1.76 -19.83 -4.26
C PRO A 559 2.04 -21.14 -5.01
N ARG A 560 2.67 -21.05 -6.20
CA ARG A 560 3.00 -22.19 -7.05
C ARG A 560 4.50 -22.26 -7.27
N ALA A 561 5.01 -23.49 -7.23
CA ALA A 561 6.40 -23.74 -7.59
C ALA A 561 6.67 -23.31 -9.04
N PRO A 562 7.86 -22.78 -9.34
CA PRO A 562 8.21 -22.40 -10.70
C PRO A 562 8.16 -23.59 -11.64
N VAL A 563 7.82 -23.32 -12.90
CA VAL A 563 7.75 -24.33 -13.96
C VAL A 563 9.19 -24.71 -14.36
N GLY A 564 9.68 -25.84 -13.85
CA GLY A 564 11.02 -26.35 -14.13
C GLY A 564 11.48 -27.41 -13.12
N ASP A 565 12.70 -27.91 -13.29
CA ASP A 565 13.29 -28.93 -12.41
C ASP A 565 13.93 -28.34 -11.14
N SER A 566 14.08 -27.01 -11.07
CA SER A 566 14.68 -26.30 -9.95
C SER A 566 14.07 -24.91 -9.77
N GLY A 567 14.08 -24.42 -8.54
CA GLY A 567 13.71 -23.04 -8.19
C GLY A 567 14.82 -22.35 -7.42
N VAL A 568 14.88 -21.03 -7.58
CA VAL A 568 15.78 -20.15 -6.82
C VAL A 568 14.96 -18.97 -6.30
N LEU A 569 15.12 -18.66 -5.02
CA LEU A 569 14.53 -17.49 -4.38
C LEU A 569 15.61 -16.70 -3.64
N PHE A 570 15.49 -15.38 -3.68
CA PHE A 570 16.41 -14.45 -3.02
C PHE A 570 15.64 -13.62 -2.01
N PHE A 571 16.23 -13.41 -0.84
CA PHE A 571 15.65 -12.63 0.26
C PHE A 571 16.71 -11.77 0.92
N GLN A 572 16.27 -10.66 1.51
CA GLN A 572 17.09 -9.81 2.36
C GLN A 572 16.42 -9.61 3.72
N GLY A 573 17.18 -9.79 4.80
CA GLY A 573 16.73 -9.55 6.17
C GLY A 573 16.80 -8.06 6.52
N ALA A 574 15.71 -7.49 7.02
CA ALA A 574 15.59 -6.06 7.37
C ALA A 574 16.50 -5.64 8.54
N VAL A 575 16.88 -6.59 9.40
CA VAL A 575 17.65 -6.29 10.62
C VAL A 575 19.15 -6.10 10.31
N TYR A 576 19.74 -7.11 9.66
CA TYR A 576 21.17 -7.18 9.37
C TYR A 576 21.55 -6.73 7.95
N ASN A 577 20.56 -6.46 7.10
CA ASN A 577 20.71 -6.41 5.63
C ASN A 577 21.36 -7.69 5.05
N SER A 578 21.19 -8.82 5.74
CA SER A 578 21.73 -10.12 5.38
C SER A 578 21.00 -10.69 4.17
N THR A 579 21.71 -11.44 3.32
CA THR A 579 21.13 -12.10 2.16
C THR A 579 20.87 -13.56 2.44
N LEU A 580 19.68 -14.05 2.07
CA LEU A 580 19.33 -15.46 2.06
C LEU A 580 19.03 -15.92 0.63
N VAL A 581 19.71 -16.97 0.19
CA VAL A 581 19.51 -17.61 -1.12
C VAL A 581 19.01 -19.03 -0.92
N CYS A 582 17.83 -19.33 -1.47
CA CYS A 582 17.21 -20.65 -1.42
C CYS A 582 17.23 -21.28 -2.81
N CYS A 583 18.09 -22.27 -3.01
CA CYS A 583 18.12 -23.08 -4.23
C CYS A 583 17.50 -24.46 -3.94
N TYR A 584 16.52 -24.89 -4.73
CA TYR A 584 15.85 -26.17 -4.48
C TYR A 584 15.50 -26.89 -5.77
N LYS A 585 15.51 -28.21 -5.69
CA LYS A 585 15.08 -29.14 -6.74
C LYS A 585 14.57 -30.41 -6.08
N ARG A 586 14.18 -31.40 -6.87
CA ARG A 586 13.77 -32.71 -6.33
C ARG A 586 14.87 -33.33 -5.45
N GLY A 587 14.53 -33.66 -4.20
CA GLY A 587 15.40 -34.32 -3.24
C GLY A 587 16.52 -33.48 -2.63
N GLU A 588 16.64 -32.20 -2.98
CA GLU A 588 17.71 -31.32 -2.51
C GLU A 588 17.24 -29.88 -2.30
N LEU A 589 17.57 -29.31 -1.13
CA LEU A 589 17.44 -27.90 -0.78
C LEU A 589 18.78 -27.38 -0.28
N LEU A 590 19.28 -26.31 -0.89
CA LEU A 590 20.49 -25.59 -0.49
C LEU A 590 20.10 -24.17 -0.06
N LEU A 591 20.31 -23.89 1.21
CA LEU A 591 20.10 -22.58 1.83
C LEU A 591 21.47 -21.94 2.07
N ARG A 592 21.65 -20.70 1.60
CA ARG A 592 22.89 -19.94 1.81
C ARG A 592 22.58 -18.59 2.43
N SER A 593 23.29 -18.24 3.50
CA SER A 593 23.09 -16.96 4.20
C SER A 593 24.36 -16.48 4.89
N ASP A 594 24.60 -15.18 4.86
CA ASP A 594 25.64 -14.52 5.66
C ASP A 594 25.23 -14.41 7.15
N ASN A 595 23.92 -14.44 7.43
CA ASN A 595 23.37 -14.57 8.78
C ASN A 595 23.09 -16.04 9.13
N LEU A 596 23.81 -16.56 10.15
CA LEU A 596 23.67 -17.94 10.61
C LEU A 596 22.33 -18.22 11.30
N SER A 597 21.76 -17.25 12.01
CA SER A 597 20.49 -17.43 12.73
C SER A 597 19.32 -17.68 11.78
N SER A 598 19.32 -17.07 10.58
CA SER A 598 18.33 -17.39 9.54
C SER A 598 18.37 -18.88 9.15
N LEU A 599 19.57 -19.47 9.02
CA LEU A 599 19.73 -20.89 8.73
C LEU A 599 19.33 -21.78 9.92
N ALA A 600 19.59 -21.32 11.16
CA ALA A 600 19.17 -22.01 12.38
C ALA A 600 17.65 -22.17 12.44
N ILE A 601 16.93 -21.07 12.22
CA ILE A 601 15.47 -21.01 12.22
C ILE A 601 14.90 -21.91 11.12
N LEU A 602 15.42 -21.80 9.89
CA LEU A 602 14.96 -22.64 8.77
C LEU A 602 15.24 -24.12 9.02
N ARG A 603 16.41 -24.47 9.56
CA ARG A 603 16.73 -25.86 9.92
C ARG A 603 15.68 -26.42 10.87
N GLU A 604 15.40 -25.73 11.97
CA GLU A 604 14.45 -26.20 12.99
C GLU A 604 13.04 -26.35 12.41
N PHE A 605 12.57 -25.31 11.72
CA PHE A 605 11.24 -25.29 11.11
C PHE A 605 11.07 -26.40 10.06
N ILE A 606 12.00 -26.51 9.10
CA ILE A 606 11.92 -27.50 8.02
C ILE A 606 12.06 -28.91 8.57
N THR A 607 12.91 -29.14 9.58
CA THR A 607 13.03 -30.46 10.21
C THR A 607 11.72 -30.88 10.87
N LYS A 608 11.02 -29.95 11.52
CA LYS A 608 9.70 -30.18 12.12
C LYS A 608 8.65 -30.50 11.05
N GLU A 609 8.57 -29.70 9.99
CA GLU A 609 7.65 -29.92 8.86
C GLU A 609 7.90 -31.25 8.15
N ALA A 610 9.15 -31.57 7.83
CA ALA A 610 9.53 -32.83 7.21
C ALA A 610 9.13 -34.03 8.10
N THR A 611 9.32 -33.92 9.41
CA THR A 611 8.90 -34.95 10.37
C THR A 611 7.37 -35.12 10.37
N MET A 612 6.62 -34.03 10.39
CA MET A 612 5.15 -34.05 10.31
C MET A 612 4.65 -34.69 9.01
N GLN A 613 5.34 -34.44 7.90
CA GLN A 613 5.06 -35.04 6.59
C GLN A 613 5.67 -36.45 6.41
N LYS A 614 6.32 -37.00 7.45
CA LYS A 614 6.99 -38.31 7.45
C LYS A 614 8.08 -38.45 6.37
N LYS A 615 8.73 -37.34 6.03
CA LYS A 615 9.85 -37.29 5.07
C LYS A 615 11.16 -37.47 5.82
N ARG A 616 12.03 -38.34 5.31
CA ARG A 616 13.39 -38.52 5.85
C ARG A 616 14.33 -37.53 5.20
N ILE A 617 15.05 -36.78 6.02
CA ILE A 617 16.02 -35.78 5.58
C ILE A 617 17.39 -36.03 6.21
N GLN A 618 18.43 -35.60 5.50
CA GLN A 618 19.81 -35.53 5.96
C GLN A 618 20.28 -34.08 5.86
N LEU A 619 21.02 -33.62 6.86
CA LEU A 619 21.48 -32.24 6.98
C LEU A 619 23.01 -32.20 6.92
N SER A 620 23.56 -31.30 6.12
CA SER A 620 24.99 -30.95 6.10
C SER A 620 25.16 -29.44 6.17
N PHE A 621 26.20 -29.00 6.88
CA PHE A 621 26.49 -27.59 7.14
C PHE A 621 27.92 -27.25 6.74
N LYS A 622 28.10 -26.05 6.20
CA LYS A 622 29.40 -25.44 5.94
C LYS A 622 29.37 -24.03 6.51
N LEU A 623 30.23 -23.76 7.48
CA LEU A 623 30.31 -22.47 8.15
C LEU A 623 31.43 -21.62 7.52
N ASP A 624 31.18 -20.33 7.43
CA ASP A 624 32.16 -19.33 7.00
C ASP A 624 32.38 -18.31 8.14
N PRO A 625 33.53 -18.33 8.85
CA PRO A 625 33.82 -17.38 9.92
C PRO A 625 33.79 -15.91 9.48
N GLU A 626 34.03 -15.62 8.19
CA GLU A 626 33.93 -14.25 7.68
C GLU A 626 32.49 -13.72 7.68
N SER A 627 31.49 -14.61 7.67
CA SER A 627 30.09 -14.21 7.74
C SER A 627 29.77 -13.50 9.05
N ILE A 628 30.29 -13.99 10.19
CA ILE A 628 30.11 -13.34 11.51
C ILE A 628 30.72 -11.94 11.50
N SER A 629 31.90 -11.81 10.90
CA SER A 629 32.57 -10.51 10.72
C SER A 629 31.72 -9.55 9.87
N HIS A 630 31.11 -10.07 8.80
CA HIS A 630 30.24 -9.30 7.91
C HIS A 630 28.95 -8.86 8.61
N SER A 631 28.21 -9.78 9.25
CA SER A 631 26.96 -9.48 9.95
C SER A 631 27.19 -8.47 11.10
N MET A 632 28.28 -8.63 11.86
CA MET A 632 28.63 -7.66 12.91
C MET A 632 28.98 -6.30 12.34
N ARG A 633 29.69 -6.22 11.21
CA ARG A 633 30.01 -4.94 10.56
C ARG A 633 28.75 -4.17 10.13
N ASN A 634 27.70 -4.88 9.71
CA ASN A 634 26.42 -4.27 9.34
C ASN A 634 25.62 -3.82 10.57
N LEU A 635 25.61 -4.62 11.65
CA LEU A 635 24.83 -4.34 12.86
C LEU A 635 25.49 -3.28 13.77
N TRP A 636 26.82 -3.30 13.88
CA TRP A 636 27.59 -2.54 14.87
C TRP A 636 27.37 -1.02 14.81
N PRO A 637 27.30 -0.35 13.64
CA PRO A 637 27.03 1.08 13.59
C PRO A 637 25.69 1.47 14.23
N ARG A 638 24.65 0.63 14.08
CA ARG A 638 23.34 0.84 14.71
C ARG A 638 23.44 0.68 16.22
N MET A 639 24.11 -0.38 16.69
CA MET A 639 24.33 -0.60 18.11
C MET A 639 25.09 0.55 18.76
N LYS A 640 26.22 0.95 18.16
CA LYS A 640 27.06 2.04 18.69
C LYS A 640 26.29 3.35 18.80
N ARG A 641 25.45 3.68 17.82
CA ARG A 641 24.58 4.86 17.88
C ARG A 641 23.63 4.80 19.07
N HIS A 642 22.98 3.66 19.31
CA HIS A 642 22.08 3.49 20.46
C HIS A 642 22.82 3.50 21.80
N MET A 643 24.04 2.95 21.86
CA MET A 643 24.92 3.01 23.03
C MET A 643 25.35 4.46 23.34
N GLU A 644 25.74 5.21 22.32
CA GLU A 644 26.08 6.63 22.42
C GLU A 644 24.89 7.46 22.90
N HIS A 645 23.70 7.25 22.33
CA HIS A 645 22.48 7.94 22.77
C HIS A 645 22.06 7.56 24.20
N SER A 646 22.16 6.29 24.59
CA SER A 646 21.89 5.87 25.97
C SER A 646 22.82 6.57 26.96
N ARG A 647 24.10 6.73 26.61
CA ARG A 647 25.08 7.51 27.40
C ARG A 647 24.75 9.00 27.45
N GLU A 648 24.41 9.59 26.30
CA GLU A 648 24.01 11.00 26.20
C GLU A 648 22.78 11.30 27.06
N ASN A 649 21.79 10.40 27.06
CA ASN A 649 20.58 10.50 27.87
C ASN A 649 20.87 10.46 29.37
N LEU A 650 21.77 9.57 29.79
CA LEU A 650 22.18 9.46 31.20
C LEU A 650 22.90 10.73 31.68
N LEU A 651 23.68 11.37 30.80
CA LEU A 651 24.28 12.67 31.07
C LEU A 651 23.25 13.80 31.06
N LEU A 652 22.27 13.76 30.17
CA LEU A 652 21.21 14.76 30.03
C LEU A 652 20.44 14.96 31.34
N GLU A 653 20.08 13.86 32.03
CA GLU A 653 19.34 13.93 33.30
C GLU A 653 20.14 14.68 34.36
N ALA A 654 21.43 14.36 34.53
CA ALA A 654 22.31 15.06 35.45
C ALA A 654 22.53 16.54 35.05
N LEU A 655 22.67 16.82 33.76
CA LEU A 655 22.87 18.18 33.24
C LEU A 655 21.61 19.05 33.41
N GLN A 656 20.42 18.48 33.24
CA GLN A 656 19.15 19.17 33.48
C GLN A 656 19.00 19.52 34.97
N GLU A 657 19.39 18.62 35.87
CA GLU A 657 19.39 18.88 37.30
C GLU A 657 20.35 20.02 37.66
N ILE A 658 21.56 20.01 37.12
CA ILE A 658 22.55 21.09 37.29
C ILE A 658 21.99 22.42 36.76
N LYS A 659 21.37 22.43 35.58
CA LYS A 659 20.77 23.62 34.99
C LYS A 659 19.63 24.18 35.85
N MET A 660 18.83 23.30 36.47
CA MET A 660 17.77 23.71 37.40
C MET A 660 18.33 24.31 38.70
N GLN A 661 19.46 23.81 39.20
CA GLN A 661 20.05 24.27 40.46
C GLN A 661 20.83 25.59 40.30
N GLU A 662 21.68 25.68 39.28
CA GLU A 662 22.65 26.79 39.12
C GLU A 662 22.12 27.94 38.26
N GLY A 663 21.14 27.68 37.38
CA GLY A 663 20.56 28.66 36.45
C GLY A 663 21.49 29.12 35.32
N ASP A 664 22.79 29.31 35.60
CA ASP A 664 23.84 29.56 34.62
C ASP A 664 24.59 28.25 34.30
N CYS A 665 24.73 27.95 33.00
CA CYS A 665 25.45 26.77 32.49
C CYS A 665 26.75 27.14 31.76
N SER A 666 27.23 28.39 31.90
CA SER A 666 28.42 28.92 31.22
C SER A 666 29.71 28.15 31.53
N PHE A 667 29.78 27.46 32.67
CA PHE A 667 30.93 26.65 33.10
C PHE A 667 31.01 25.27 32.40
N LEU A 668 29.94 24.81 31.75
CA LEU A 668 29.95 23.53 31.05
C LEU A 668 30.77 23.58 29.75
N ALA A 669 31.39 22.46 29.40
CA ALA A 669 32.05 22.27 28.10
C ALA A 669 31.05 22.42 26.94
N ALA A 670 31.53 22.82 25.76
CA ALA A 670 30.68 23.09 24.59
C ALA A 670 29.81 21.89 24.20
N ASP A 671 30.34 20.66 24.26
CA ASP A 671 29.59 19.46 23.91
C ASP A 671 28.42 19.18 24.86
N LEU A 672 28.59 19.47 26.16
CA LEU A 672 27.53 19.31 27.17
C LEU A 672 26.46 20.41 27.05
N LYS A 673 26.86 21.62 26.62
CA LYS A 673 25.92 22.71 26.29
C LYS A 673 25.09 22.37 25.07
N ASN A 674 25.72 21.89 24.00
CA ASN A 674 25.02 21.44 22.79
C ASN A 674 24.02 20.32 23.12
N LEU A 675 24.39 19.38 23.98
CA LEU A 675 23.52 18.30 24.44
C LEU A 675 22.32 18.83 25.25
N LEU A 676 22.52 19.85 26.10
CA LEU A 676 21.46 20.58 26.81
C LEU A 676 20.54 21.41 25.90
N GLU A 677 21.04 21.94 24.79
CA GLU A 677 20.26 22.69 23.79
C GLU A 677 19.44 21.76 22.89
N THR A 678 19.97 20.57 22.60
CA THR A 678 19.29 19.53 21.80
C THR A 678 18.26 18.73 22.63
N ALA A 679 18.13 19.05 23.93
CA ALA A 679 17.34 18.34 24.96
C ALA A 679 15.81 18.43 24.81
N GLY A 680 15.29 18.49 23.59
CA GLY A 680 13.86 18.38 23.29
C GLY A 680 13.32 16.94 23.28
N ARG A 681 14.19 15.93 23.49
CA ARG A 681 13.80 14.50 23.52
C ARG A 681 13.23 14.14 24.89
N GLY A 682 11.95 13.82 24.94
CA GLY A 682 11.25 13.48 26.18
C GLY A 682 11.71 12.15 26.79
N LYS A 683 11.41 11.92 28.08
CA LYS A 683 11.72 10.64 28.79
C LYS A 683 11.19 9.40 28.06
N ASP A 684 10.09 9.52 27.31
CA ASP A 684 9.50 8.43 26.53
C ASP A 684 10.35 8.01 25.33
N GLU A 685 11.09 8.93 24.71
CA GLU A 685 12.02 8.60 23.62
C GLU A 685 13.25 7.85 24.16
N GLN A 686 13.72 8.21 25.36
CA GLN A 686 14.83 7.54 26.03
C GLN A 686 14.50 6.07 26.35
N ALA A 687 13.28 5.81 26.84
CA ALA A 687 12.81 4.46 27.10
C ALA A 687 12.77 3.62 25.81
N LYS A 688 12.32 4.20 24.70
CA LYS A 688 12.30 3.54 23.38
C LYS A 688 13.71 3.22 22.86
N GLU A 689 14.68 4.11 23.06
CA GLU A 689 16.07 3.89 22.64
C GLU A 689 16.72 2.72 23.39
N ASN A 690 16.51 2.61 24.70
CA ASN A 690 17.05 1.51 25.49
C ASN A 690 16.43 0.15 25.09
N VAL A 691 15.12 0.10 24.82
CA VAL A 691 14.46 -1.11 24.32
C VAL A 691 15.06 -1.56 22.99
N LYS A 692 15.36 -0.61 22.08
CA LYS A 692 16.02 -0.92 20.80
C LYS A 692 17.43 -1.48 21.00
N LEU A 693 18.21 -0.93 21.93
CA LEU A 693 19.56 -1.44 22.21
C LEU A 693 19.52 -2.89 22.74
N GLU A 694 18.66 -3.16 23.72
CA GLU A 694 18.49 -4.51 24.29
C GLU A 694 18.07 -5.54 23.24
N TYR A 695 17.18 -5.14 22.32
CA TYR A 695 16.81 -5.97 21.18
C TYR A 695 18.03 -6.33 20.32
N LEU A 696 18.86 -5.35 19.92
CA LEU A 696 20.06 -5.61 19.12
C LEU A 696 21.08 -6.49 19.88
N ILE A 697 21.24 -6.30 21.19
CA ILE A 697 22.09 -7.14 22.04
C ILE A 697 21.57 -8.58 22.06
N GLY A 698 20.25 -8.76 22.16
CA GLY A 698 19.59 -10.06 22.07
C GLY A 698 19.95 -10.80 20.79
N LEU A 699 19.92 -10.11 19.65
CA LEU A 699 20.26 -10.68 18.35
C LEU A 699 21.72 -11.15 18.25
N VAL A 700 22.68 -10.39 18.80
CA VAL A 700 24.09 -10.82 18.84
C VAL A 700 24.26 -12.05 19.73
N LYS A 701 23.52 -12.11 20.84
CA LYS A 701 23.52 -13.28 21.73
C LYS A 701 22.97 -14.52 21.03
N ASP A 702 21.89 -14.39 20.28
CA ASP A 702 21.32 -15.50 19.50
C ASP A 702 22.28 -15.98 18.42
N MET A 703 22.91 -15.06 17.67
CA MET A 703 23.95 -15.39 16.70
C MET A 703 25.13 -16.15 17.34
N PHE A 704 25.56 -15.74 18.53
CA PHE A 704 26.60 -16.45 19.29
C PHE A 704 26.15 -17.88 19.67
N LEU A 705 24.92 -18.03 20.17
CA LEU A 705 24.37 -19.34 20.54
C LEU A 705 24.28 -20.26 19.33
N ASP A 706 23.85 -19.75 18.18
CA ASP A 706 23.76 -20.52 16.94
C ASP A 706 25.15 -20.91 16.43
N TRP A 707 26.13 -20.01 16.50
CA TRP A 707 27.53 -20.34 16.14
C TRP A 707 28.07 -21.51 16.97
N GLN A 708 27.88 -21.49 18.29
CA GLN A 708 28.31 -22.59 19.17
C GLN A 708 27.59 -23.89 18.83
N ARG A 709 26.27 -23.85 18.59
CA ARG A 709 25.46 -25.02 18.22
C ARG A 709 25.92 -25.65 16.90
N PHE A 710 26.20 -24.85 15.87
CA PHE A 710 26.62 -25.36 14.56
C PHE A 710 28.08 -25.81 14.53
N SER A 711 28.95 -25.20 15.33
CA SER A 711 30.34 -25.63 15.49
C SER A 711 30.50 -26.88 16.38
N GLY A 712 29.44 -27.34 17.04
CA GLY A 712 29.45 -28.51 17.92
C GLY A 712 30.03 -28.24 19.30
N ALA A 713 30.16 -26.96 19.69
CA ALA A 713 30.64 -26.55 21.00
C ALA A 713 29.49 -26.42 22.02
N THR A 714 29.78 -26.68 23.30
CA THR A 714 28.80 -26.56 24.39
C THR A 714 28.85 -25.16 24.98
N THR A 715 27.77 -24.38 24.87
CA THR A 715 27.70 -23.04 25.45
C THR A 715 27.64 -23.09 26.98
N SER A 716 28.53 -22.38 27.68
CA SER A 716 28.43 -22.14 29.12
C SER A 716 27.63 -20.85 29.40
N LYS A 717 26.78 -20.87 30.45
CA LYS A 717 26.05 -19.65 30.89
C LYS A 717 26.99 -18.49 31.25
N SER A 718 28.19 -18.81 31.74
CA SER A 718 29.22 -17.83 32.09
C SER A 718 29.70 -17.03 30.87
N ARG A 719 29.96 -17.68 29.73
CA ARG A 719 30.38 -16.95 28.51
C ARG A 719 29.28 -16.04 27.95
N LEU A 720 28.02 -16.44 28.06
CA LEU A 720 26.91 -15.57 27.67
C LEU A 720 26.83 -14.32 28.56
N GLY A 721 27.13 -14.45 29.85
CA GLY A 721 27.27 -13.31 30.78
C GLY A 721 28.40 -12.37 30.36
N GLN A 722 29.59 -12.91 30.08
CA GLN A 722 30.74 -12.13 29.59
C GLN A 722 30.46 -11.41 28.27
N LEU A 723 29.78 -12.06 27.32
CA LEU A 723 29.36 -11.40 26.09
C LEU A 723 28.38 -10.26 26.38
N THR A 724 27.45 -10.47 27.31
CA THR A 724 26.49 -9.43 27.69
C THR A 724 27.22 -8.22 28.28
N GLU A 725 28.19 -8.43 29.18
CA GLU A 725 29.03 -7.35 29.72
C GLU A 725 29.80 -6.62 28.61
N LEU A 726 30.42 -7.37 27.68
CA LEU A 726 31.15 -6.80 26.54
C LEU A 726 30.25 -5.94 25.65
N LEU A 727 28.99 -6.34 25.43
CA LEU A 727 28.04 -5.61 24.59
C LEU A 727 27.46 -4.37 25.26
N HIS A 728 27.51 -4.27 26.59
CA HIS A 728 27.10 -3.07 27.34
C HIS A 728 28.24 -2.06 27.55
N ASP A 729 29.49 -2.49 27.33
CA ASP A 729 30.64 -1.61 27.47
C ASP A 729 30.81 -0.71 26.23
N ASN A 730 30.65 0.61 26.43
CA ASN A 730 30.83 1.64 25.40
C ASN A 730 32.25 1.69 24.81
N ALA A 731 33.26 1.13 25.50
CA ALA A 731 34.63 1.05 25.00
C ALA A 731 34.88 -0.16 24.09
N SER A 732 33.94 -1.11 24.03
CA SER A 732 34.07 -2.30 23.19
C SER A 732 34.17 -1.94 21.70
N SER A 733 34.93 -2.75 20.97
CA SER A 733 35.06 -2.67 19.52
C SER A 733 34.35 -3.84 18.84
N CYS A 734 33.89 -3.62 17.61
CA CYS A 734 33.32 -4.68 16.78
C CYS A 734 34.25 -5.89 16.66
N GLN A 735 35.56 -5.66 16.58
CA GLN A 735 36.54 -6.73 16.44
C GLN A 735 36.63 -7.60 17.71
N GLN A 736 36.63 -7.00 18.90
CA GLN A 736 36.62 -7.75 20.16
C GLN A 736 35.39 -8.66 20.28
N VAL A 737 34.22 -8.17 19.87
CA VAL A 737 32.98 -8.97 19.87
C VAL A 737 33.07 -10.11 18.87
N VAL A 738 33.55 -9.85 17.64
CA VAL A 738 33.75 -10.90 16.63
C VAL A 738 34.72 -11.97 17.10
N GLU A 739 35.87 -11.58 17.65
CA GLU A 739 36.87 -12.51 18.20
C GLU A 739 36.28 -13.33 19.35
N PHE A 740 35.48 -12.72 20.22
CA PHE A 740 34.77 -13.42 21.28
C PHE A 740 33.80 -14.46 20.71
N VAL A 741 32.98 -14.08 19.72
CA VAL A 741 31.96 -14.98 19.13
C VAL A 741 32.61 -16.18 18.44
N LEU A 742 33.66 -15.94 17.66
CA LEU A 742 34.37 -16.99 16.91
C LEU A 742 35.20 -17.91 17.81
N ASN A 743 35.66 -17.43 18.97
CA ASN A 743 36.37 -18.26 19.92
C ASN A 743 35.40 -19.29 20.52
N THR A 744 35.64 -20.57 20.30
CA THR A 744 34.82 -21.70 20.79
C THR A 744 35.40 -22.34 22.07
N LYS A 745 36.49 -21.79 22.61
CA LYS A 745 37.12 -22.27 23.84
C LYS A 745 36.71 -21.48 25.08
#